data_AF-A0A6J0VH43-F1
#
_entry.id   AF-A0A6J0VH43-F1
#
_cell.length_a   1.000
_cell.length_b   1.000
_cell.length_c   1.000
_cell.angle_alpha   90.00
_cell.angle_beta   90.00
_cell.angle_gamma   90.00
#
_symmetry.space_group_name_H-M   'P 1'
#
loop_
_entity.id
_entity.type
_entity.pdbx_description
1 polymer ?
#
loop_
_entity_poly.entity_id
_entity_poly.type
_entity_poly.pdbx_seq_one_letter_code
_entity_poly.pdbx_strand_id
1 'polypeptide(L)'
;MPAELDWGPSEFHKRANSVLFNRMGKKVKKEAEPPPKDVFDPLTVESKKVATVVLMLNSPEEEILAKACEAIYRFALKGEENKATLLELGAVEPLTKLLTHEDKIVRRNATMIFGIMASNNDVKKLLRELDVMNSVIARLAPEEEVVIHEFASLCLANMSVEYTSKVQIFEQGGLEPLIRLLSSPDPDVKKNSIECIYNLAQDFQCRATLQELNAIPPILDLLKSEYPIIQLLALKTLGVITNDKESRAMLRENQGVDQLIKILETKELNDLHIEALSVVANCIEDMDTMVLIQQTGGLKKLLSFAENSTIPEIQKNAARAIAKAAYDPENRKLFHELEVEKCLVNLLGSENDGTKIAASQAISAMCENSGTKEFFNNQGIPQLIQLLKSDSEEVREAAALALANLTTSNPANAKAAAEGDGIDALINTLSSKRDGAIANAATVLTNMAMQEPLRLGIQSHDVMHALLSPLQSANTIVQSKAALTVAATACDAEARTELRNAGGLEPLVELLRSKNEEVRRNASWAVMVCAGDEPMAVELCRLGALDILEEINVSVSRKNKFSEAAYNKLLNNYLSLKYSQTGYLSSSNIISDGFYDYGRINPGTKLLPLKDLCLQEPSDQRAILLINSRSSDVSPPPSTEDKSSDVGYGRSISSSSSLRRASKEKTNAGFGSPTEEKSEPTSGRNTAVSKSTTKEKGSRKGRGKKEEEKVKEEEEVAVAPKLTGEGSLEKEWFPPSDPDFSVYVYEVTKSILPITNIKEQIEVLAKYVAEKMGGKIPKEKLQDFSWELHISELKFQLKSNVVPIGLIKKGIFYHRALLFKALADKIGVGCSLVRGEYGRAWNEVKLMNESRKGVMGALPPLEVYIVDLMFHPGSLIKLRSREADHYRFL
;
A
#
# COMPACT_ATOMS: atom_id res chain seq x y z
N MET A 1 41.20 11.46 -12.98
CA MET A 1 41.47 10.16 -13.60
C MET A 1 42.31 9.32 -12.65
N PRO A 2 41.71 8.39 -11.89
CA PRO A 2 42.46 7.23 -11.38
C PRO A 2 42.73 6.26 -12.54
N ALA A 3 43.73 5.39 -12.40
CA ALA A 3 43.94 4.27 -13.31
C ALA A 3 43.21 3.03 -12.77
N GLU A 4 42.58 2.26 -13.66
CA GLU A 4 41.94 1.00 -13.32
C GLU A 4 43.01 -0.06 -13.02
N LEU A 5 43.19 -0.40 -11.75
CA LEU A 5 44.03 -1.52 -11.32
C LEU A 5 43.23 -2.82 -11.38
N ASP A 6 43.03 -3.32 -12.60
CA ASP A 6 42.49 -4.65 -12.85
C ASP A 6 43.50 -5.74 -12.42
N TRP A 7 43.46 -6.10 -11.14
CA TRP A 7 44.27 -7.16 -10.55
C TRP A 7 43.76 -8.55 -10.94
N GLY A 8 43.81 -8.86 -12.25
CA GLY A 8 43.49 -10.18 -12.76
C GLY A 8 44.33 -11.27 -12.07
N PRO A 9 43.74 -12.43 -11.71
CA PRO A 9 44.33 -13.39 -10.75
C PRO A 9 45.65 -14.06 -11.20
N SER A 10 46.17 -13.79 -12.40
CA SER A 10 47.43 -14.38 -12.90
C SER A 10 48.71 -13.80 -12.27
N GLU A 11 48.68 -12.57 -11.74
CA GLU A 11 49.90 -11.89 -11.27
C GLU A 11 50.42 -12.45 -9.93
N PHE A 12 49.54 -12.67 -8.94
CA PHE A 12 49.92 -13.22 -7.63
C PHE A 12 50.50 -14.64 -7.75
N HIS A 13 49.84 -15.51 -8.54
CA HIS A 13 50.31 -16.88 -8.80
C HIS A 13 51.73 -16.92 -9.39
N LYS A 14 52.12 -15.96 -10.25
CA LYS A 14 53.48 -15.90 -10.81
C LYS A 14 54.54 -15.61 -9.75
N ARG A 15 54.22 -14.85 -8.69
CA ARG A 15 55.18 -14.50 -7.62
C ARG A 15 55.37 -15.65 -6.62
N ALA A 16 54.30 -16.33 -6.22
CA ALA A 16 54.37 -17.49 -5.31
C ALA A 16 55.25 -18.63 -5.87
N ASN A 17 55.14 -18.90 -7.17
CA ASN A 17 55.94 -19.93 -7.87
C ASN A 17 57.47 -19.75 -7.76
N SER A 18 57.97 -18.53 -7.51
CA SER A 18 59.40 -18.26 -7.31
C SER A 18 59.92 -18.74 -5.94
N VAL A 19 59.05 -18.82 -4.93
CA VAL A 19 59.43 -19.11 -3.54
C VAL A 19 59.44 -20.61 -3.25
N LEU A 20 58.44 -21.35 -3.75
CA LEU A 20 58.34 -22.81 -3.57
C LEU A 20 59.57 -23.56 -4.13
N PHE A 21 60.13 -23.10 -5.26
CA PHE A 21 61.33 -23.69 -5.86
C PHE A 21 62.60 -23.56 -5.00
N ASN A 22 62.66 -22.61 -4.07
CA ASN A 22 63.85 -22.33 -3.27
C ASN A 22 63.91 -23.06 -1.91
N ARG A 23 62.85 -23.78 -1.50
CA ARG A 23 62.85 -24.56 -0.23
C ARG A 23 63.47 -25.96 -0.33
N MET A 24 63.78 -26.46 -1.52
CA MET A 24 64.55 -27.71 -1.68
C MET A 24 66.06 -27.45 -1.50
N GLY A 25 66.53 -27.61 -0.26
CA GLY A 25 67.92 -27.37 0.11
C GLY A 25 68.93 -28.25 -0.64
N LYS A 26 70.07 -27.65 -1.02
CA LYS A 26 71.18 -28.34 -1.71
C LYS A 26 71.74 -29.50 -0.85
N LYS A 27 71.32 -30.73 -1.14
CA LYS A 27 72.00 -31.92 -0.60
C LYS A 27 73.41 -32.01 -1.17
N VAL A 28 74.40 -31.99 -0.28
CA VAL A 28 75.81 -32.23 -0.63
C VAL A 28 75.95 -33.65 -1.18
N LYS A 29 76.67 -33.81 -2.30
CA LYS A 29 77.03 -35.15 -2.80
C LYS A 29 77.86 -35.87 -1.73
N LYS A 30 77.34 -36.98 -1.23
CA LYS A 30 78.14 -38.03 -0.59
C LYS A 30 78.30 -39.13 -1.62
N GLU A 31 79.54 -39.48 -1.95
CA GLU A 31 79.80 -40.56 -2.90
C GLU A 31 79.38 -41.90 -2.30
N ALA A 32 78.80 -42.76 -3.13
CA ALA A 32 78.35 -44.09 -2.78
C ALA A 32 78.94 -45.07 -3.81
N GLU A 33 79.21 -46.30 -3.38
CA GLU A 33 79.85 -47.33 -4.19
C GLU A 33 78.96 -47.75 -5.39
N PRO A 34 79.56 -48.17 -6.52
CA PRO A 34 78.79 -48.57 -7.70
C PRO A 34 77.95 -49.82 -7.41
N PRO A 35 76.68 -49.88 -7.89
CA PRO A 35 75.82 -51.04 -7.67
C PRO A 35 76.29 -52.28 -8.45
N PRO A 36 75.82 -53.49 -8.08
CA PRO A 36 76.04 -54.70 -8.86
C PRO A 36 75.53 -54.57 -10.31
N LYS A 37 76.14 -55.33 -11.23
CA LYS A 37 75.91 -55.18 -12.69
C LYS A 37 74.55 -55.66 -13.21
N ASP A 38 73.69 -56.20 -12.35
CA ASP A 38 72.40 -56.81 -12.70
C ASP A 38 71.21 -55.99 -12.15
N VAL A 39 71.23 -54.67 -12.36
CA VAL A 39 70.11 -53.76 -12.08
C VAL A 39 69.74 -53.03 -13.37
N PHE A 40 68.48 -53.12 -13.77
CA PHE A 40 67.96 -52.36 -14.92
C PHE A 40 67.93 -50.85 -14.62
N ASP A 41 68.29 -50.03 -15.61
CA ASP A 41 68.06 -48.58 -15.53
C ASP A 41 66.57 -48.27 -15.30
N PRO A 42 66.22 -47.37 -14.37
CA PRO A 42 64.83 -47.06 -14.08
C PRO A 42 64.16 -46.38 -15.29
N LEU A 43 63.12 -47.02 -15.83
CA LEU A 43 62.36 -46.51 -16.97
C LEU A 43 61.71 -45.15 -16.65
N THR A 44 62.17 -44.11 -17.35
CA THR A 44 61.60 -42.76 -17.25
C THR A 44 60.27 -42.67 -18.01
N VAL A 45 59.19 -43.06 -17.33
CA VAL A 45 57.81 -43.03 -17.86
C VAL A 45 57.28 -41.58 -17.99
N GLU A 46 57.82 -40.83 -18.93
CA GLU A 46 57.38 -39.48 -19.30
C GLU A 46 56.60 -39.49 -20.64
N SER A 47 55.27 -39.66 -20.57
CA SER A 47 54.44 -39.55 -21.77
C SER A 47 54.12 -38.09 -22.11
N LYS A 48 54.35 -37.71 -23.38
CA LYS A 48 54.10 -36.36 -23.90
C LYS A 48 52.67 -36.15 -24.47
N LYS A 49 51.79 -37.16 -24.40
CA LYS A 49 50.41 -37.10 -24.91
C LYS A 49 49.41 -37.16 -23.76
N VAL A 50 48.60 -36.11 -23.59
CA VAL A 50 47.64 -35.97 -22.47
C VAL A 50 46.70 -37.17 -22.37
N ALA A 51 46.11 -37.63 -23.48
CA ALA A 51 45.25 -38.83 -23.49
C ALA A 51 45.94 -40.09 -22.94
N THR A 52 47.24 -40.27 -23.19
CA THR A 52 48.02 -41.37 -22.62
C THR A 52 48.25 -41.19 -21.12
N VAL A 53 48.49 -39.95 -20.67
CA VAL A 53 48.62 -39.63 -19.23
C VAL A 53 47.30 -39.85 -18.48
N VAL A 54 46.16 -39.54 -19.10
CA VAL A 54 44.83 -39.83 -18.52
C VAL A 54 44.59 -41.34 -18.41
N LEU A 55 44.99 -42.14 -19.40
CA LEU A 55 44.94 -43.60 -19.30
C LEU A 55 45.83 -44.15 -18.16
N MET A 56 46.98 -43.54 -17.91
CA MET A 56 47.89 -43.92 -16.81
C MET A 56 47.28 -43.75 -15.40
N LEU A 57 46.19 -43.00 -15.24
CA LEU A 57 45.44 -42.90 -13.97
C LEU A 57 44.76 -44.20 -13.53
N ASN A 58 44.72 -45.23 -14.39
CA ASN A 58 44.21 -46.56 -14.08
C ASN A 58 45.34 -47.59 -13.85
N SER A 59 46.57 -47.12 -13.65
CA SER A 59 47.71 -47.99 -13.33
C SER A 59 47.62 -48.49 -11.87
N PRO A 60 48.01 -49.75 -11.58
CA PRO A 60 48.19 -50.22 -10.20
C PRO A 60 49.49 -49.71 -9.55
N GLU A 61 50.41 -49.14 -10.33
CA GLU A 61 51.73 -48.72 -9.85
C GLU A 61 51.69 -47.29 -9.31
N GLU A 62 51.94 -47.11 -8.01
CA GLU A 62 51.85 -45.80 -7.33
C GLU A 62 52.77 -44.75 -7.95
N GLU A 63 53.97 -45.13 -8.40
CA GLU A 63 54.91 -44.21 -9.07
C GLU A 63 54.36 -43.73 -10.43
N ILE A 64 53.61 -44.57 -11.14
CA ILE A 64 52.97 -44.20 -12.41
C ILE A 64 51.78 -43.28 -12.14
N LEU A 65 50.96 -43.56 -11.12
CA LEU A 65 49.88 -42.67 -10.68
C LEU A 65 50.40 -41.29 -10.25
N ALA A 66 51.46 -41.25 -9.44
CA ALA A 66 52.05 -40.00 -8.95
C ALA A 66 52.58 -39.13 -10.10
N LYS A 67 53.30 -39.74 -11.07
CA LYS A 67 53.79 -39.07 -12.30
C LYS A 67 52.65 -38.64 -13.23
N ALA A 68 51.61 -39.45 -13.38
CA ALA A 68 50.45 -39.12 -14.20
C ALA A 68 49.69 -37.91 -13.63
N CYS A 69 49.42 -37.91 -12.32
CA CYS A 69 48.80 -36.79 -11.64
C CYS A 69 49.68 -35.52 -11.71
N GLU A 70 51.00 -35.62 -11.52
CA GLU A 70 51.87 -34.44 -11.66
C GLU A 70 51.85 -33.87 -13.09
N ALA A 71 51.87 -34.72 -14.12
CA ALA A 71 51.78 -34.29 -15.52
C ALA A 71 50.42 -33.65 -15.85
N ILE A 72 49.31 -34.17 -15.30
CA ILE A 72 47.96 -33.60 -15.44
C ILE A 72 47.85 -32.24 -14.71
N TYR A 73 48.36 -32.14 -13.48
CA TYR A 73 48.42 -30.88 -12.72
C TYR A 73 49.18 -29.79 -13.50
N ARG A 74 50.37 -30.13 -14.02
CA ARG A 74 51.19 -29.25 -14.88
C ARG A 74 50.54 -28.94 -16.24
N PHE A 75 49.51 -29.68 -16.66
CA PHE A 75 48.74 -29.40 -17.88
C PHE A 75 47.53 -28.50 -17.60
N ALA A 76 46.73 -28.82 -16.58
CA ALA A 76 45.59 -28.02 -16.11
C ALA A 76 45.98 -26.59 -15.68
N LEU A 77 47.19 -26.43 -15.10
CA LEU A 77 47.77 -25.13 -14.73
C LEU A 77 47.93 -24.13 -15.89
N LYS A 78 47.95 -24.59 -17.14
CA LYS A 78 48.32 -23.73 -18.29
C LYS A 78 47.15 -22.97 -18.93
N GLY A 79 45.90 -23.29 -18.58
CA GLY A 79 44.72 -22.58 -19.09
C GLY A 79 43.43 -23.41 -19.04
N GLU A 80 42.28 -22.75 -19.17
CA GLU A 80 40.96 -23.39 -19.13
C GLU A 80 40.73 -24.39 -20.28
N GLU A 81 41.28 -24.13 -21.48
CA GLU A 81 41.23 -25.05 -22.63
C GLU A 81 41.80 -26.44 -22.28
N ASN A 82 42.84 -26.48 -21.45
CA ASN A 82 43.44 -27.74 -20.99
C ASN A 82 42.57 -28.46 -19.95
N LYS A 83 41.77 -27.72 -19.18
CA LYS A 83 40.81 -28.28 -18.21
C LYS A 83 39.62 -28.89 -18.93
N ALA A 84 39.11 -28.20 -19.96
CA ALA A 84 38.11 -28.74 -20.88
C ALA A 84 38.64 -30.00 -21.59
N THR A 85 39.87 -29.96 -22.13
CA THR A 85 40.54 -31.13 -22.75
C THR A 85 40.65 -32.32 -21.77
N LEU A 86 40.97 -32.09 -20.49
CA LEU A 86 41.03 -33.14 -19.47
C LEU A 86 39.64 -33.71 -19.13
N LEU A 87 38.60 -32.88 -19.15
CA LEU A 87 37.20 -33.29 -18.96
C LEU A 87 36.73 -34.15 -20.15
N GLU A 88 36.97 -33.71 -21.39
CA GLU A 88 36.65 -34.46 -22.62
C GLU A 88 37.37 -35.82 -22.69
N LEU A 89 38.60 -35.91 -22.16
CA LEU A 89 39.37 -37.15 -22.06
C LEU A 89 38.93 -38.06 -20.89
N GLY A 90 37.92 -37.66 -20.10
CA GLY A 90 37.39 -38.47 -18.99
C GLY A 90 38.29 -38.53 -17.75
N ALA A 91 39.19 -37.57 -17.56
CA ALA A 91 40.18 -37.61 -16.47
C ALA A 91 39.57 -37.51 -15.06
N VAL A 92 38.37 -36.92 -14.94
CA VAL A 92 37.75 -36.60 -13.64
C VAL A 92 37.37 -37.87 -12.85
N GLU A 93 36.75 -38.87 -13.49
CA GLU A 93 36.29 -40.09 -12.81
C GLU A 93 37.44 -40.94 -12.19
N PRO A 94 38.57 -41.20 -12.88
CA PRO A 94 39.72 -41.84 -12.24
C PRO A 94 40.30 -41.00 -11.10
N LEU A 95 40.44 -39.68 -11.28
CA LEU A 95 40.98 -38.78 -10.25
C LEU A 95 40.16 -38.83 -8.95
N THR A 96 38.83 -38.93 -9.04
CA THR A 96 37.95 -39.00 -7.87
C THR A 96 38.32 -40.18 -6.96
N LYS A 97 38.67 -41.33 -7.53
CA LYS A 97 39.09 -42.53 -6.79
C LYS A 97 40.46 -42.33 -6.12
N LEU A 98 41.31 -41.48 -6.69
CA LEU A 98 42.63 -41.16 -6.15
C LEU A 98 42.59 -40.17 -4.96
N LEU A 99 41.47 -39.47 -4.72
CA LEU A 99 41.29 -38.65 -3.50
C LEU A 99 41.36 -39.47 -2.21
N THR A 100 41.09 -40.77 -2.27
CA THR A 100 41.07 -41.71 -1.13
C THR A 100 42.12 -42.82 -1.26
N HIS A 101 43.16 -42.62 -2.09
CA HIS A 101 44.25 -43.59 -2.25
C HIS A 101 45.06 -43.80 -0.96
N GLU A 102 45.74 -44.94 -0.81
CA GLU A 102 46.55 -45.22 0.39
C GLU A 102 47.84 -44.38 0.41
N ASP A 103 48.62 -44.36 -0.67
CA ASP A 103 49.75 -43.43 -0.79
C ASP A 103 49.34 -41.95 -0.71
N LYS A 104 50.14 -41.19 0.04
CA LYS A 104 50.00 -39.76 0.30
C LYS A 104 50.33 -38.90 -0.92
N ILE A 105 51.31 -39.29 -1.74
CA ILE A 105 51.72 -38.50 -2.92
C ILE A 105 50.61 -38.54 -3.98
N VAL A 106 50.01 -39.70 -4.22
CA VAL A 106 48.85 -39.88 -5.09
C VAL A 106 47.64 -39.07 -4.58
N ARG A 107 47.26 -39.17 -3.29
CA ARG A 107 46.17 -38.35 -2.72
C ARG A 107 46.43 -36.85 -2.87
N ARG A 108 47.63 -36.39 -2.55
CA ARG A 108 48.00 -34.97 -2.64
C ARG A 108 47.91 -34.50 -4.09
N ASN A 109 48.57 -35.20 -5.01
CA ASN A 109 48.60 -34.80 -6.42
C ASN A 109 47.18 -34.84 -7.03
N ALA A 110 46.30 -35.78 -6.63
CA ALA A 110 44.89 -35.78 -7.02
C ALA A 110 44.13 -34.56 -6.46
N THR A 111 44.29 -34.25 -5.17
CA THR A 111 43.68 -33.08 -4.52
C THR A 111 44.12 -31.76 -5.19
N MET A 112 45.40 -31.64 -5.53
CA MET A 112 45.98 -30.50 -6.25
C MET A 112 45.33 -30.29 -7.62
N ILE A 113 45.02 -31.37 -8.35
CA ILE A 113 44.32 -31.27 -9.63
C ILE A 113 42.89 -30.78 -9.41
N PHE A 114 42.15 -31.30 -8.44
CA PHE A 114 40.77 -30.87 -8.18
C PHE A 114 40.65 -29.40 -7.81
N GLY A 115 41.54 -28.88 -6.95
CA GLY A 115 41.54 -27.45 -6.62
C GLY A 115 41.66 -26.52 -7.84
N ILE A 116 42.45 -26.92 -8.84
CA ILE A 116 42.63 -26.14 -10.09
C ILE A 116 41.53 -26.43 -11.12
N MET A 117 41.07 -27.66 -11.23
CA MET A 117 40.03 -28.08 -12.18
C MET A 117 38.66 -27.53 -11.79
N ALA A 118 38.38 -27.37 -10.48
CA ALA A 118 37.12 -26.87 -9.97
C ALA A 118 36.79 -25.41 -10.33
N SER A 119 37.71 -24.63 -10.92
CA SER A 119 37.34 -23.31 -11.48
C SER A 119 36.43 -23.42 -12.71
N ASN A 120 36.46 -24.55 -13.42
CA ASN A 120 35.73 -24.79 -14.65
C ASN A 120 34.30 -25.29 -14.38
N ASN A 121 33.28 -24.63 -14.93
CA ASN A 121 31.88 -24.89 -14.58
C ASN A 121 31.39 -26.30 -14.98
N ASP A 122 31.83 -26.84 -16.11
CA ASP A 122 31.45 -28.20 -16.54
C ASP A 122 32.12 -29.27 -15.67
N VAL A 123 33.35 -29.00 -15.19
CA VAL A 123 33.96 -29.80 -14.13
C VAL A 123 33.12 -29.72 -12.85
N LYS A 124 32.77 -28.52 -12.34
CA LYS A 124 31.94 -28.38 -11.12
C LYS A 124 30.65 -29.19 -11.21
N LYS A 125 29.99 -29.19 -12.37
CA LYS A 125 28.80 -30.01 -12.63
C LYS A 125 29.10 -31.51 -12.45
N LEU A 126 30.15 -32.03 -13.07
CA LEU A 126 30.54 -33.43 -12.93
C LEU A 126 30.98 -33.79 -11.50
N LEU A 127 31.63 -32.88 -10.76
CA LEU A 127 32.00 -33.09 -9.35
C LEU A 127 30.77 -33.26 -8.44
N ARG A 128 29.63 -32.63 -8.78
CA ARG A 128 28.34 -32.88 -8.09
C ARG A 128 27.73 -34.21 -8.47
N GLU A 129 27.73 -34.55 -9.76
CA GLU A 129 27.19 -35.81 -10.29
C GLU A 129 27.94 -37.05 -9.75
N LEU A 130 29.19 -36.86 -9.32
CA LEU A 130 30.05 -37.87 -8.67
C LEU A 130 30.09 -37.78 -7.12
N ASP A 131 29.30 -36.90 -6.50
CA ASP A 131 29.23 -36.62 -5.05
C ASP A 131 30.58 -36.51 -4.31
N VAL A 132 31.57 -35.86 -4.94
CA VAL A 132 32.96 -35.88 -4.42
C VAL A 132 33.19 -34.98 -3.20
N MET A 133 32.18 -34.20 -2.79
CA MET A 133 32.31 -33.18 -1.74
C MET A 133 32.80 -33.77 -0.42
N ASN A 134 32.30 -34.93 -0.01
CA ASN A 134 32.70 -35.62 1.22
C ASN A 134 34.18 -36.02 1.17
N SER A 135 34.63 -36.55 0.03
CA SER A 135 36.04 -36.91 -0.20
C SER A 135 36.96 -35.69 -0.16
N VAL A 136 36.51 -34.51 -0.61
CA VAL A 136 37.27 -33.26 -0.55
C VAL A 136 37.28 -32.67 0.87
N ILE A 137 36.15 -32.70 1.59
CA ILE A 137 36.06 -32.27 3.00
C ILE A 137 36.97 -33.14 3.88
N ALA A 138 37.01 -34.46 3.64
CA ALA A 138 37.93 -35.38 4.32
C ALA A 138 39.43 -35.08 4.08
N ARG A 139 39.79 -34.35 3.00
CA ARG A 139 41.16 -33.86 2.76
C ARG A 139 41.50 -32.60 3.56
N LEU A 140 40.54 -31.96 4.25
CA LEU A 140 40.81 -30.86 5.19
C LEU A 140 41.30 -31.34 6.57
N ALA A 141 41.36 -32.65 6.83
CA ALA A 141 41.63 -33.22 8.16
C ALA A 141 42.99 -32.77 8.75
N PRO A 142 43.12 -32.60 10.09
CA PRO A 142 44.31 -32.04 10.74
C PRO A 142 45.65 -32.72 10.40
N GLU A 143 45.62 -34.00 10.05
CA GLU A 143 46.77 -34.87 9.79
C GLU A 143 47.29 -34.87 8.34
N GLU A 144 46.56 -34.25 7.40
CA GLU A 144 47.00 -34.09 6.00
C GLU A 144 47.96 -32.89 5.84
N GLU A 145 48.73 -32.86 4.75
CA GLU A 145 49.70 -31.79 4.49
C GLU A 145 49.02 -30.43 4.24
N VAL A 146 49.68 -29.31 4.59
CA VAL A 146 49.16 -27.94 4.34
C VAL A 146 48.82 -27.70 2.85
N VAL A 147 49.58 -28.31 1.93
CA VAL A 147 49.28 -28.29 0.48
C VAL A 147 47.98 -29.03 0.15
N ILE A 148 47.65 -30.09 0.88
CA ILE A 148 46.35 -30.77 0.72
C ILE A 148 45.22 -29.83 1.20
N HIS A 149 45.40 -29.13 2.33
CA HIS A 149 44.45 -28.11 2.81
C HIS A 149 44.27 -26.95 1.82
N GLU A 150 45.35 -26.48 1.18
CA GLU A 150 45.37 -25.39 0.19
C GLU A 150 44.43 -25.73 -0.98
N PHE A 151 44.66 -26.87 -1.64
CA PHE A 151 43.92 -27.25 -2.84
C PHE A 151 42.53 -27.84 -2.54
N ALA A 152 42.33 -28.48 -1.39
CA ALA A 152 41.00 -28.91 -0.95
C ALA A 152 40.11 -27.71 -0.60
N SER A 153 40.62 -26.72 0.13
CA SER A 153 39.87 -25.48 0.40
C SER A 153 39.65 -24.65 -0.87
N LEU A 154 40.60 -24.62 -1.81
CA LEU A 154 40.43 -23.98 -3.13
C LEU A 154 39.31 -24.66 -3.94
N CYS A 155 39.24 -25.99 -3.91
CA CYS A 155 38.15 -26.75 -4.54
C CYS A 155 36.80 -26.34 -3.95
N LEU A 156 36.67 -26.38 -2.62
CA LEU A 156 35.43 -26.04 -1.92
C LEU A 156 35.03 -24.57 -2.12
N ALA A 157 35.98 -23.64 -2.11
CA ALA A 157 35.73 -22.23 -2.41
C ALA A 157 35.14 -22.05 -3.83
N ASN A 158 35.74 -22.66 -4.85
CA ASN A 158 35.24 -22.63 -6.23
C ASN A 158 33.84 -23.27 -6.38
N MET A 159 33.59 -24.38 -5.68
CA MET A 159 32.30 -25.09 -5.69
C MET A 159 31.21 -24.31 -4.96
N SER A 160 31.54 -23.70 -3.81
CA SER A 160 30.61 -22.98 -2.92
C SER A 160 29.92 -21.76 -3.55
N VAL A 161 30.33 -21.34 -4.75
CA VAL A 161 29.61 -20.31 -5.54
C VAL A 161 28.20 -20.81 -5.94
N GLU A 162 28.03 -22.11 -6.19
CA GLU A 162 26.77 -22.70 -6.67
C GLU A 162 25.91 -23.23 -5.50
N TYR A 163 24.61 -22.94 -5.54
CA TYR A 163 23.67 -23.24 -4.43
C TYR A 163 23.64 -24.73 -4.03
N THR A 164 23.59 -25.65 -4.99
CA THR A 164 23.59 -27.10 -4.73
C THR A 164 24.85 -27.56 -4.00
N SER A 165 26.00 -27.00 -4.36
CA SER A 165 27.27 -27.29 -3.71
C SER A 165 27.36 -26.67 -2.31
N LYS A 166 26.75 -25.50 -2.06
CA LYS A 166 26.63 -24.98 -0.68
C LYS A 166 25.91 -25.96 0.23
N VAL A 167 24.79 -26.54 -0.23
CA VAL A 167 24.01 -27.52 0.52
C VAL A 167 24.85 -28.78 0.80
N GLN A 168 25.48 -29.39 -0.22
CA GLN A 168 26.35 -30.57 -0.02
C GLN A 168 27.49 -30.29 0.99
N ILE A 169 28.15 -29.14 0.89
CA ILE A 169 29.27 -28.78 1.79
C ILE A 169 28.78 -28.54 3.23
N PHE A 170 27.57 -27.99 3.40
CA PHE A 170 26.94 -27.78 4.71
C PHE A 170 26.49 -29.11 5.35
N GLU A 171 25.71 -29.92 4.62
CA GLU A 171 25.18 -31.21 5.11
C GLU A 171 26.29 -32.21 5.46
N GLN A 172 27.44 -32.14 4.79
CA GLN A 172 28.61 -32.97 5.04
C GLN A 172 29.59 -32.36 6.06
N GLY A 173 29.16 -31.35 6.83
CA GLY A 173 29.90 -30.82 7.98
C GLY A 173 31.11 -29.94 7.66
N GLY A 174 31.23 -29.43 6.42
CA GLY A 174 32.42 -28.74 5.94
C GLY A 174 32.79 -27.45 6.69
N LEU A 175 31.87 -26.84 7.43
CA LEU A 175 32.12 -25.60 8.18
C LEU A 175 33.18 -25.77 9.28
N GLU A 176 33.13 -26.83 10.09
CA GLU A 176 34.07 -27.01 11.21
C GLU A 176 35.55 -27.13 10.74
N PRO A 177 35.88 -27.98 9.74
CA PRO A 177 37.23 -27.99 9.16
C PRO A 177 37.67 -26.63 8.58
N LEU A 178 36.77 -25.90 7.89
CA LEU A 178 37.10 -24.59 7.31
C LEU A 178 37.38 -23.54 8.38
N ILE A 179 36.61 -23.49 9.48
CA ILE A 179 36.83 -22.56 10.59
C ILE A 179 38.19 -22.82 11.25
N ARG A 180 38.54 -24.10 11.48
CA ARG A 180 39.86 -24.47 12.03
C ARG A 180 41.02 -24.04 11.11
N LEU A 181 40.85 -24.10 9.80
CA LEU A 181 41.88 -23.72 8.82
C LEU A 181 42.12 -22.20 8.71
N LEU A 182 41.25 -21.35 9.30
CA LEU A 182 41.53 -19.91 9.44
C LEU A 182 42.76 -19.62 10.32
N SER A 183 43.12 -20.58 11.19
CA SER A 183 44.33 -20.56 12.04
C SER A 183 45.56 -21.20 11.38
N SER A 184 45.48 -21.58 10.09
CA SER A 184 46.64 -22.10 9.33
C SER A 184 47.83 -21.12 9.33
N PRO A 185 49.09 -21.57 9.30
CA PRO A 185 50.23 -20.69 9.04
C PRO A 185 50.29 -20.18 7.58
N ASP A 186 49.49 -20.76 6.68
CA ASP A 186 49.53 -20.50 5.24
C ASP A 186 48.44 -19.50 4.79
N PRO A 187 48.77 -18.46 4.00
CA PRO A 187 47.83 -17.41 3.61
C PRO A 187 46.81 -17.87 2.57
N ASP A 188 47.16 -18.79 1.67
CA ASP A 188 46.26 -19.25 0.60
C ASP A 188 45.22 -20.24 1.18
N VAL A 189 45.63 -21.11 2.12
CA VAL A 189 44.72 -21.90 2.96
C VAL A 189 43.72 -20.99 3.70
N LYS A 190 44.19 -19.90 4.33
CA LYS A 190 43.31 -18.93 5.00
C LYS A 190 42.34 -18.28 4.03
N LYS A 191 42.83 -17.75 2.91
CA LYS A 191 42.05 -17.04 1.88
C LYS A 191 40.92 -17.94 1.36
N ASN A 192 41.24 -19.17 0.97
CA ASN A 192 40.28 -20.09 0.40
C ASN A 192 39.24 -20.55 1.44
N SER A 193 39.68 -20.76 2.68
CA SER A 193 38.78 -21.14 3.78
C SER A 193 37.78 -20.02 4.13
N ILE A 194 38.22 -18.76 4.25
CA ILE A 194 37.31 -17.64 4.54
C ILE A 194 36.40 -17.30 3.36
N GLU A 195 36.86 -17.46 2.11
CA GLU A 195 36.02 -17.30 0.91
C GLU A 195 34.91 -18.36 0.83
N CYS A 196 35.23 -19.62 1.13
CA CYS A 196 34.23 -20.69 1.21
C CYS A 196 33.22 -20.41 2.34
N ILE A 197 33.67 -19.98 3.52
CA ILE A 197 32.77 -19.59 4.63
C ILE A 197 31.89 -18.40 4.24
N TYR A 198 32.44 -17.36 3.59
CA TYR A 198 31.67 -16.20 3.09
C TYR A 198 30.55 -16.62 2.13
N ASN A 199 30.85 -17.53 1.21
CA ASN A 199 29.87 -18.05 0.25
C ASN A 199 28.78 -18.88 0.94
N LEU A 200 29.14 -19.71 1.92
CA LEU A 200 28.19 -20.51 2.71
C LEU A 200 27.31 -19.62 3.61
N ALA A 201 27.89 -18.63 4.27
CA ALA A 201 27.20 -17.70 5.18
C ALA A 201 26.10 -16.83 4.54
N GLN A 202 25.99 -16.83 3.20
CA GLN A 202 24.83 -16.22 2.53
C GLN A 202 23.51 -16.93 2.90
N ASP A 203 23.57 -18.21 3.25
CA ASP A 203 22.42 -18.97 3.77
C ASP A 203 22.24 -18.73 5.29
N PHE A 204 20.99 -18.73 5.77
CA PHE A 204 20.69 -18.55 7.19
C PHE A 204 21.02 -19.80 8.02
N GLN A 205 20.93 -21.01 7.44
CA GLN A 205 21.27 -22.26 8.14
C GLN A 205 22.77 -22.31 8.45
N CYS A 206 23.60 -21.95 7.47
CA CYS A 206 25.04 -21.80 7.65
C CYS A 206 25.39 -20.77 8.74
N ARG A 207 24.65 -19.65 8.83
CA ARG A 207 24.89 -18.61 9.85
C ARG A 207 24.60 -19.08 11.26
N ALA A 208 23.53 -19.87 11.47
CA ALA A 208 23.26 -20.49 12.77
C ALA A 208 24.41 -21.42 13.19
N THR A 209 24.87 -22.32 12.31
CA THR A 209 25.98 -23.23 12.65
C THR A 209 27.33 -22.51 12.80
N LEU A 210 27.55 -21.37 12.14
CA LEU A 210 28.71 -20.51 12.39
C LEU A 210 28.71 -19.88 13.80
N GLN A 211 27.53 -19.68 14.42
CA GLN A 211 27.41 -19.28 15.83
C GLN A 211 27.70 -20.47 16.76
N GLU A 212 27.09 -21.63 16.49
CA GLU A 212 27.29 -22.87 17.26
C GLU A 212 28.77 -23.30 17.31
N LEU A 213 29.49 -23.17 16.20
CA LEU A 213 30.92 -23.48 16.07
C LEU A 213 31.85 -22.33 16.53
N ASN A 214 31.30 -21.25 17.09
CA ASN A 214 32.02 -20.05 17.55
C ASN A 214 33.03 -19.51 16.51
N ALA A 215 32.58 -19.26 15.28
CA ALA A 215 33.45 -18.84 14.18
C ALA A 215 34.02 -17.42 14.30
N ILE A 216 33.46 -16.58 15.18
CA ILE A 216 33.77 -15.13 15.25
C ILE A 216 35.22 -14.83 15.66
N PRO A 217 35.80 -15.42 16.73
CA PRO A 217 37.19 -15.12 17.11
C PRO A 217 38.21 -15.51 16.04
N PRO A 218 38.15 -16.70 15.40
CA PRO A 218 38.98 -17.02 14.23
C PRO A 218 38.89 -16.00 13.10
N ILE A 219 37.69 -15.47 12.80
CA ILE A 219 37.50 -14.45 11.75
C ILE A 219 38.06 -13.07 12.18
N LEU A 220 37.96 -12.71 13.47
CA LEU A 220 38.57 -11.48 14.01
C LEU A 220 40.11 -11.51 13.96
N ASP A 221 40.73 -12.68 14.13
CA ASP A 221 42.18 -12.84 13.97
C ASP A 221 42.65 -12.66 12.51
N LEU A 222 41.80 -12.96 11.52
CA LEU A 222 42.13 -12.70 10.10
C LEU A 222 42.30 -11.20 9.78
N LEU A 223 41.66 -10.31 10.55
CA LEU A 223 41.83 -8.86 10.41
C LEU A 223 43.26 -8.40 10.75
N LYS A 224 44.04 -9.23 11.45
CA LYS A 224 45.46 -9.00 11.79
C LYS A 224 46.43 -9.52 10.70
N SER A 225 45.91 -10.05 9.60
CA SER A 225 46.70 -10.56 8.47
C SER A 225 47.47 -9.46 7.74
N GLU A 226 48.70 -9.78 7.31
CA GLU A 226 49.52 -8.94 6.42
C GLU A 226 48.99 -8.86 4.98
N TYR A 227 47.96 -9.66 4.64
CA TYR A 227 47.39 -9.78 3.29
C TYR A 227 46.01 -9.11 3.22
N PRO A 228 45.85 -7.96 2.54
CA PRO A 228 44.59 -7.20 2.52
C PRO A 228 43.36 -7.98 2.03
N ILE A 229 43.54 -8.91 1.09
CA ILE A 229 42.45 -9.76 0.60
C ILE A 229 41.84 -10.65 1.70
N ILE A 230 42.66 -11.10 2.66
CA ILE A 230 42.21 -11.91 3.80
C ILE A 230 41.44 -11.03 4.79
N GLN A 231 41.92 -9.81 5.06
CA GLN A 231 41.22 -8.83 5.90
C GLN A 231 39.87 -8.45 5.29
N LEU A 232 39.82 -8.21 3.97
CA LEU A 232 38.62 -7.86 3.23
C LEU A 232 37.58 -8.99 3.26
N LEU A 233 37.97 -10.24 2.99
CA LEU A 233 37.07 -11.40 3.05
C LEU A 233 36.56 -11.66 4.48
N ALA A 234 37.41 -11.45 5.50
CA ALA A 234 36.99 -11.53 6.89
C ALA A 234 35.92 -10.47 7.22
N LEU A 235 36.13 -9.20 6.86
CA LEU A 235 35.13 -8.14 7.05
C LEU A 235 33.82 -8.42 6.29
N LYS A 236 33.90 -8.95 5.06
CA LYS A 236 32.71 -9.36 4.28
C LYS A 236 31.95 -10.49 4.95
N THR A 237 32.66 -11.45 5.55
CA THR A 237 32.04 -12.53 6.34
C THR A 237 31.38 -11.98 7.60
N LEU A 238 32.06 -11.10 8.36
CA LEU A 238 31.49 -10.42 9.53
C LEU A 238 30.24 -9.61 9.17
N GLY A 239 30.26 -8.88 8.04
CA GLY A 239 29.11 -8.09 7.57
C GLY A 239 27.89 -8.92 7.17
N VAL A 240 28.08 -10.21 6.85
CA VAL A 240 27.01 -11.15 6.53
C VAL A 240 26.45 -11.80 7.80
N ILE A 241 27.30 -12.29 8.72
CA ILE A 241 26.84 -12.94 9.95
C ILE A 241 26.23 -11.96 10.97
N THR A 242 26.65 -10.69 11.00
CA THR A 242 26.15 -9.67 11.96
C THR A 242 24.73 -9.17 11.67
N ASN A 243 24.09 -9.63 10.59
CA ASN A 243 22.65 -9.44 10.40
C ASN A 243 21.85 -10.17 11.48
N ASP A 244 22.37 -11.28 12.02
CA ASP A 244 21.79 -12.01 13.14
C ASP A 244 22.20 -11.41 14.49
N LYS A 245 21.28 -11.36 15.44
CA LYS A 245 21.45 -10.65 16.72
C LYS A 245 22.52 -11.29 17.60
N GLU A 246 22.54 -12.61 17.63
CA GLU A 246 23.43 -13.44 18.44
C GLU A 246 24.89 -13.26 17.99
N SER A 247 25.13 -13.21 16.66
CA SER A 247 26.43 -12.86 16.08
C SER A 247 26.91 -11.46 16.49
N ARG A 248 26.00 -10.48 16.69
CA ARG A 248 26.39 -9.13 17.17
C ARG A 248 26.85 -9.17 18.62
N ALA A 249 26.13 -9.89 19.49
CA ALA A 249 26.52 -10.07 20.89
C ALA A 249 27.89 -10.77 21.01
N MET A 250 28.10 -11.86 20.26
CA MET A 250 29.39 -12.56 20.22
C MET A 250 30.54 -11.69 19.69
N LEU A 251 30.29 -10.83 18.68
CA LEU A 251 31.31 -9.89 18.17
C LEU A 251 31.72 -8.86 19.24
N ARG A 252 30.73 -8.33 19.97
CA ARG A 252 30.89 -7.38 21.08
C ARG A 252 31.66 -8.01 22.24
N GLU A 253 31.31 -9.23 22.64
CA GLU A 253 31.98 -9.99 23.71
C GLU A 253 33.45 -10.31 23.39
N ASN A 254 33.78 -10.52 22.12
CA ASN A 254 35.15 -10.79 21.64
C ASN A 254 35.93 -9.52 21.23
N GLN A 255 35.53 -8.33 21.69
CA GLN A 255 36.20 -7.04 21.41
C GLN A 255 36.32 -6.70 19.91
N GLY A 256 35.51 -7.34 19.08
CA GLY A 256 35.52 -7.14 17.63
C GLY A 256 35.05 -5.74 17.22
N VAL A 257 34.19 -5.12 18.02
CA VAL A 257 33.75 -3.72 17.84
C VAL A 257 34.93 -2.77 17.99
N ASP A 258 35.75 -2.92 19.03
CA ASP A 258 36.95 -2.09 19.25
C ASP A 258 37.97 -2.26 18.12
N GLN A 259 38.13 -3.49 17.63
CA GLN A 259 38.99 -3.81 16.49
C GLN A 259 38.49 -3.15 15.19
N LEU A 260 37.18 -3.07 14.97
CA LEU A 260 36.57 -2.37 13.83
C LEU A 260 36.71 -0.84 13.94
N ILE A 261 36.49 -0.25 15.12
CA ILE A 261 36.71 1.18 15.34
C ILE A 261 38.19 1.53 15.08
N LYS A 262 39.14 0.70 15.54
CA LYS A 262 40.57 0.89 15.27
C LYS A 262 40.92 0.83 13.78
N ILE A 263 40.29 -0.05 13.00
CA ILE A 263 40.44 -0.08 11.52
C ILE A 263 39.97 1.25 10.92
N LEU A 264 38.80 1.73 11.34
CA LEU A 264 38.19 2.98 10.89
C LEU A 264 38.98 4.25 11.29
N GLU A 265 39.74 4.20 12.38
CA GLU A 265 40.66 5.27 12.78
C GLU A 265 41.96 5.27 11.97
N THR A 266 42.45 4.09 11.57
CA THR A 266 43.71 3.90 10.82
C THR A 266 43.54 4.36 9.38
N LYS A 267 44.33 5.35 8.93
CA LYS A 267 44.21 5.94 7.57
C LYS A 267 44.73 5.01 6.49
N GLU A 268 45.70 4.18 6.85
CA GLU A 268 46.40 3.21 6.02
C GLU A 268 45.53 1.98 5.69
N LEU A 269 44.34 1.88 6.30
CA LEU A 269 43.34 0.83 6.08
C LEU A 269 42.06 1.38 5.43
N ASN A 270 42.15 2.52 4.72
CA ASN A 270 41.03 3.17 4.03
C ASN A 270 40.27 2.21 3.08
N ASP A 271 40.99 1.30 2.42
CA ASP A 271 40.43 0.29 1.51
C ASP A 271 39.54 -0.75 2.24
N LEU A 272 39.62 -0.83 3.57
CA LEU A 272 38.78 -1.68 4.43
C LEU A 272 37.65 -0.90 5.12
N HIS A 273 37.61 0.43 5.02
CA HIS A 273 36.66 1.26 5.77
C HIS A 273 35.21 1.03 5.35
N ILE A 274 34.95 0.73 4.07
CA ILE A 274 33.58 0.51 3.55
C ILE A 274 32.95 -0.71 4.22
N GLU A 275 33.65 -1.85 4.19
CA GLU A 275 33.21 -3.10 4.80
C GLU A 275 33.20 -3.01 6.33
N ALA A 276 34.26 -2.49 6.98
CA ALA A 276 34.30 -2.34 8.44
C ALA A 276 33.15 -1.47 8.97
N LEU A 277 32.85 -0.36 8.28
CA LEU A 277 31.72 0.50 8.58
C LEU A 277 30.37 -0.21 8.35
N SER A 278 30.29 -1.15 7.41
CA SER A 278 29.08 -1.97 7.23
C SER A 278 28.90 -3.01 8.35
N VAL A 279 29.97 -3.55 8.94
CA VAL A 279 29.86 -4.38 10.15
C VAL A 279 29.39 -3.53 11.33
N VAL A 280 30.02 -2.37 11.55
CA VAL A 280 29.61 -1.41 12.60
C VAL A 280 28.15 -0.97 12.42
N ALA A 281 27.70 -0.73 11.18
CA ALA A 281 26.31 -0.39 10.87
C ALA A 281 25.30 -1.46 11.27
N ASN A 282 25.68 -2.75 11.27
CA ASN A 282 24.85 -3.82 11.81
C ASN A 282 24.92 -3.85 13.35
N CYS A 283 26.11 -3.69 13.92
CA CYS A 283 26.33 -3.82 15.36
C CYS A 283 25.71 -2.67 16.18
N ILE A 284 25.64 -1.45 15.65
CA ILE A 284 25.06 -0.27 16.32
C ILE A 284 23.52 -0.31 16.49
N GLU A 285 22.87 -1.35 15.98
CA GLU A 285 21.46 -1.69 16.25
C GLU A 285 21.26 -2.19 17.71
N ASP A 286 22.34 -2.55 18.40
CA ASP A 286 22.37 -3.00 19.80
C ASP A 286 22.81 -1.87 20.75
N MET A 287 22.12 -1.72 21.89
CA MET A 287 22.36 -0.61 22.82
C MET A 287 23.67 -0.74 23.61
N ASP A 288 24.07 -1.95 24.03
CA ASP A 288 25.35 -2.13 24.72
C ASP A 288 26.51 -1.79 23.77
N THR A 289 26.38 -2.18 22.50
CA THR A 289 27.32 -1.84 21.43
C THR A 289 27.37 -0.33 21.17
N MET A 290 26.22 0.34 21.13
CA MET A 290 26.17 1.80 20.95
C MET A 290 26.84 2.54 22.11
N VAL A 291 26.64 2.10 23.36
CA VAL A 291 27.36 2.64 24.53
C VAL A 291 28.88 2.42 24.42
N LEU A 292 29.33 1.24 23.97
CA LEU A 292 30.75 0.96 23.72
C LEU A 292 31.34 1.86 22.62
N ILE A 293 30.62 2.06 21.51
CA ILE A 293 30.98 2.95 20.40
C ILE A 293 30.98 4.42 20.83
N GLN A 294 30.16 4.81 21.81
CA GLN A 294 30.19 6.15 22.41
C GLN A 294 31.42 6.34 23.33
N GLN A 295 31.71 5.36 24.20
CA GLN A 295 32.84 5.40 25.14
C GLN A 295 34.22 5.40 24.42
N THR A 296 34.35 4.63 23.35
CA THR A 296 35.55 4.60 22.49
C THR A 296 35.69 5.83 21.60
N GLY A 297 34.67 6.69 21.51
CA GLY A 297 34.64 7.84 20.59
C GLY A 297 34.31 7.47 19.14
N GLY A 298 34.14 6.18 18.82
CA GLY A 298 33.76 5.67 17.50
C GLY A 298 32.49 6.32 16.93
N LEU A 299 31.54 6.75 17.77
CA LEU A 299 30.37 7.50 17.33
C LEU A 299 30.73 8.84 16.66
N LYS A 300 31.70 9.59 17.22
CA LYS A 300 32.16 10.85 16.60
C LYS A 300 32.83 10.58 15.25
N LYS A 301 33.56 9.45 15.15
CA LYS A 301 34.16 9.00 13.90
C LYS A 301 33.09 8.62 12.86
N LEU A 302 32.04 7.91 13.26
CA LEU A 302 30.88 7.58 12.43
C LEU A 302 30.24 8.84 11.81
N LEU A 303 29.94 9.84 12.64
CA LEU A 303 29.35 11.11 12.18
C LEU A 303 30.32 11.88 11.26
N SER A 304 31.63 11.87 11.56
CA SER A 304 32.64 12.48 10.68
C SER A 304 32.72 11.83 9.30
N PHE A 305 32.45 10.52 9.20
CA PHE A 305 32.39 9.80 7.92
C PHE A 305 31.11 10.08 7.14
N ALA A 306 29.99 10.30 7.81
CA ALA A 306 28.76 10.76 7.16
C ALA A 306 28.98 12.14 6.55
N GLU A 307 29.41 13.12 7.36
CA GLU A 307 29.51 14.52 6.95
C GLU A 307 30.70 14.83 6.01
N ASN A 308 31.89 14.30 6.29
CA ASN A 308 33.15 14.80 5.70
C ASN A 308 33.84 13.80 4.73
N SER A 309 33.25 12.63 4.48
CA SER A 309 33.82 11.67 3.52
C SER A 309 33.58 12.10 2.07
N THR A 310 34.64 12.08 1.26
CA THR A 310 34.55 12.24 -0.20
C THR A 310 34.14 10.96 -0.94
N ILE A 311 34.00 9.84 -0.24
CA ILE A 311 33.63 8.53 -0.80
C ILE A 311 32.14 8.27 -0.48
N PRO A 312 31.24 8.23 -1.49
CA PRO A 312 29.80 8.07 -1.26
C PRO A 312 29.43 6.77 -0.56
N GLU A 313 30.12 5.66 -0.84
CA GLU A 313 29.87 4.38 -0.16
C GLU A 313 30.10 4.45 1.36
N ILE A 314 31.06 5.26 1.81
CA ILE A 314 31.29 5.52 3.23
C ILE A 314 30.16 6.38 3.81
N GLN A 315 29.74 7.45 3.11
CA GLN A 315 28.61 8.28 3.55
C GLN A 315 27.31 7.46 3.65
N LYS A 316 27.02 6.63 2.64
CA LYS A 316 25.88 5.70 2.61
C LYS A 316 25.92 4.70 3.76
N ASN A 317 27.08 4.08 4.03
CA ASN A 317 27.20 3.11 5.12
C ASN A 317 27.10 3.79 6.50
N ALA A 318 27.61 5.01 6.67
CA ALA A 318 27.44 5.80 7.90
C ALA A 318 25.98 6.24 8.11
N ALA A 319 25.29 6.72 7.07
CA ALA A 319 23.87 7.04 7.12
C ALA A 319 23.01 5.80 7.43
N ARG A 320 23.35 4.63 6.86
CA ARG A 320 22.70 3.35 7.21
C ARG A 320 22.93 2.94 8.66
N ALA A 321 24.11 3.22 9.22
CA ALA A 321 24.40 2.99 10.64
C ALA A 321 23.52 3.89 11.54
N ILE A 322 23.40 5.17 11.21
CA ILE A 322 22.50 6.12 11.92
C ILE A 322 21.05 5.63 11.82
N ALA A 323 20.59 5.22 10.64
CA ALA A 323 19.23 4.70 10.43
C ALA A 323 18.92 3.46 11.28
N LYS A 324 19.87 2.51 11.40
CA LYS A 324 19.71 1.31 12.24
C LYS A 324 19.71 1.64 13.73
N ALA A 325 20.65 2.47 14.19
CA ALA A 325 20.70 2.91 15.58
C ALA A 325 19.45 3.71 16.00
N ALA A 326 18.87 4.48 15.08
CA ALA A 326 17.71 5.34 15.32
C ALA A 326 16.39 4.57 15.55
N TYR A 327 16.34 3.25 15.44
CA TYR A 327 15.18 2.47 15.90
C TYR A 327 15.01 2.50 17.43
N ASP A 328 16.09 2.71 18.19
CA ASP A 328 16.02 2.87 19.65
C ASP A 328 15.68 4.33 20.06
N PRO A 329 14.75 4.55 21.02
CA PRO A 329 14.32 5.88 21.45
C PRO A 329 15.38 6.70 22.19
N GLU A 330 16.34 6.09 22.88
CA GLU A 330 17.42 6.81 23.57
C GLU A 330 18.49 7.24 22.56
N ASN A 331 18.79 6.41 21.57
CA ASN A 331 19.67 6.78 20.45
C ASN A 331 19.14 7.99 19.68
N ARG A 332 17.82 8.10 19.48
CA ARG A 332 17.20 9.28 18.85
C ARG A 332 17.31 10.56 19.68
N LYS A 333 17.46 10.47 21.01
CA LYS A 333 17.77 11.64 21.86
C LYS A 333 19.23 12.03 21.71
N LEU A 334 20.13 11.06 21.81
CA LEU A 334 21.57 11.26 21.66
C LEU A 334 21.94 11.81 20.27
N PHE A 335 21.28 11.37 19.20
CA PHE A 335 21.47 11.93 17.86
C PHE A 335 20.97 13.37 17.73
N HIS A 336 19.85 13.72 18.40
CA HIS A 336 19.37 15.10 18.46
C HIS A 336 20.31 16.01 19.26
N GLU A 337 20.84 15.54 20.40
CA GLU A 337 21.86 16.23 21.20
C GLU A 337 23.19 16.42 20.46
N LEU A 338 23.49 15.56 19.48
CA LEU A 338 24.65 15.64 18.60
C LEU A 338 24.35 16.36 17.26
N GLU A 339 23.16 16.97 17.12
CA GLU A 339 22.69 17.70 15.92
C GLU A 339 22.77 16.90 14.60
N VAL A 340 22.62 15.58 14.67
CA VAL A 340 22.78 14.65 13.53
C VAL A 340 21.84 14.98 12.36
N GLU A 341 20.70 15.62 12.63
CA GLU A 341 19.80 16.14 11.60
C GLU A 341 20.50 17.05 10.59
N LYS A 342 21.46 17.89 11.01
CA LYS A 342 22.23 18.77 10.09
C LYS A 342 23.03 17.95 9.08
N CYS A 343 23.71 16.90 9.56
CA CYS A 343 24.45 15.97 8.72
C CYS A 343 23.51 15.25 7.73
N LEU A 344 22.35 14.77 8.21
CA LEU A 344 21.39 14.08 7.35
C LEU A 344 20.78 14.99 6.28
N VAL A 345 20.48 16.27 6.57
CA VAL A 345 20.07 17.25 5.56
C VAL A 345 21.16 17.41 4.49
N ASN A 346 22.42 17.61 4.89
CA ASN A 346 23.53 17.75 3.94
C ASN A 346 23.67 16.53 3.01
N LEU A 347 23.38 15.31 3.51
CA LEU A 347 23.43 14.09 2.71
C LEU A 347 22.29 13.92 1.71
N LEU A 348 21.13 14.57 1.89
CA LEU A 348 20.07 14.60 0.87
C LEU A 348 20.53 15.33 -0.41
N GLY A 349 21.44 16.30 -0.27
CA GLY A 349 22.07 17.03 -1.37
C GLY A 349 23.25 16.32 -2.06
N SER A 350 23.60 15.09 -1.64
CA SER A 350 24.66 14.29 -2.30
C SER A 350 24.27 13.96 -3.75
N GLU A 351 25.23 13.84 -4.67
CA GLU A 351 24.95 13.37 -6.03
C GLU A 351 24.52 11.88 -6.06
N ASN A 352 24.99 11.08 -5.10
CA ASN A 352 24.80 9.63 -5.09
C ASN A 352 23.44 9.20 -4.53
N ASP A 353 22.66 8.46 -5.32
CA ASP A 353 21.32 7.97 -4.93
C ASP A 353 21.33 7.08 -3.69
N GLY A 354 22.33 6.20 -3.53
CA GLY A 354 22.46 5.36 -2.35
C GLY A 354 22.62 6.19 -1.07
N THR A 355 23.37 7.29 -1.13
CA THR A 355 23.50 8.26 -0.04
C THR A 355 22.17 8.97 0.25
N LYS A 356 21.44 9.45 -0.79
CA LYS A 356 20.10 10.08 -0.65
C LYS A 356 19.10 9.13 0.01
N ILE A 357 19.11 7.85 -0.39
CA ILE A 357 18.23 6.80 0.15
C ILE A 357 18.57 6.54 1.62
N ALA A 358 19.84 6.31 1.95
CA ALA A 358 20.27 6.03 3.33
C ALA A 358 20.03 7.22 4.27
N ALA A 359 20.25 8.46 3.80
CA ALA A 359 19.92 9.66 4.56
C ALA A 359 18.41 9.80 4.78
N SER A 360 17.59 9.59 3.74
CA SER A 360 16.12 9.64 3.85
C SER A 360 15.58 8.56 4.81
N GLN A 361 16.15 7.35 4.79
CA GLN A 361 15.84 6.28 5.74
C GLN A 361 16.23 6.66 7.18
N ALA A 362 17.41 7.27 7.38
CA ALA A 362 17.84 7.76 8.68
C ALA A 362 16.91 8.84 9.25
N ILE A 363 16.54 9.83 8.42
CA ILE A 363 15.55 10.85 8.78
C ILE A 363 14.24 10.18 9.20
N SER A 364 13.73 9.25 8.38
CA SER A 364 12.47 8.54 8.65
C SER A 364 12.47 7.79 9.98
N ALA A 365 13.59 7.19 10.39
CA ALA A 365 13.74 6.52 11.67
C ALA A 365 13.84 7.52 12.85
N MET A 366 14.64 8.59 12.73
CA MET A 366 14.77 9.57 13.81
C MET A 366 13.48 10.38 14.07
N CYS A 367 12.54 10.41 13.11
CA CYS A 367 11.27 11.13 13.22
C CYS A 367 10.38 10.75 14.40
N GLU A 368 10.57 9.63 15.10
CA GLU A 368 9.80 9.35 16.32
C GLU A 368 10.12 10.33 17.48
N ASN A 369 11.22 11.10 17.40
CA ASN A 369 11.52 12.21 18.30
C ASN A 369 10.85 13.52 17.83
N SER A 370 10.13 14.20 18.72
CA SER A 370 9.44 15.46 18.40
C SER A 370 10.39 16.62 18.07
N GLY A 371 11.51 16.76 18.78
CA GLY A 371 12.51 17.81 18.50
C GLY A 371 13.13 17.64 17.11
N THR A 372 13.40 16.40 16.73
CA THR A 372 13.84 16.03 15.37
C THR A 372 12.80 16.38 14.31
N LYS A 373 11.49 16.15 14.56
CA LYS A 373 10.44 16.59 13.61
C LYS A 373 10.44 18.11 13.42
N GLU A 374 10.60 18.88 14.50
CA GLU A 374 10.63 20.34 14.45
C GLU A 374 11.87 20.88 13.73
N PHE A 375 13.03 20.24 13.86
CA PHE A 375 14.24 20.60 13.12
C PHE A 375 14.04 20.47 11.60
N PHE A 376 13.58 19.30 11.13
CA PHE A 376 13.47 19.02 9.70
C PHE A 376 12.41 19.88 8.97
N ASN A 377 11.49 20.51 9.72
CA ASN A 377 10.44 21.39 9.22
C ASN A 377 10.98 22.48 8.26
N ASN A 378 12.10 23.13 8.61
CA ASN A 378 12.61 24.28 7.87
C ASN A 378 13.66 23.94 6.79
N GLN A 379 14.33 22.79 6.88
CA GLN A 379 15.50 22.47 6.02
C GLN A 379 15.46 21.07 5.39
N GLY A 380 14.80 20.09 6.02
CA GLY A 380 14.69 18.73 5.48
C GLY A 380 13.52 18.56 4.52
N ILE A 381 12.33 19.05 4.90
CA ILE A 381 11.09 18.87 4.11
C ILE A 381 11.21 19.41 2.66
N PRO A 382 11.74 20.62 2.40
CA PRO A 382 11.90 21.11 1.03
C PRO A 382 12.83 20.24 0.17
N GLN A 383 13.92 19.72 0.75
CA GLN A 383 14.84 18.84 0.03
C GLN A 383 14.21 17.46 -0.25
N LEU A 384 13.48 16.90 0.70
CA LEU A 384 12.74 15.65 0.49
C LEU A 384 11.68 15.79 -0.61
N ILE A 385 11.01 16.95 -0.74
CA ILE A 385 10.09 17.22 -1.84
C ILE A 385 10.83 17.35 -3.18
N GLN A 386 12.04 17.92 -3.21
CA GLN A 386 12.89 17.90 -4.40
C GLN A 386 13.27 16.46 -4.79
N LEU A 387 13.53 15.57 -3.82
CA LEU A 387 13.84 14.16 -4.08
C LEU A 387 12.65 13.35 -4.62
N LEU A 388 11.40 13.74 -4.35
CA LEU A 388 10.22 13.17 -5.04
C LEU A 388 10.23 13.42 -6.56
N LYS A 389 11.00 14.41 -7.03
CA LYS A 389 11.15 14.77 -8.45
C LYS A 389 12.38 14.09 -9.09
N SER A 390 13.01 13.12 -8.42
CA SER A 390 14.14 12.32 -8.93
C SER A 390 13.69 11.26 -9.95
N ASP A 391 14.54 10.98 -10.95
CA ASP A 391 14.38 9.84 -11.88
C ASP A 391 14.46 8.47 -11.20
N SER A 392 15.08 8.41 -10.01
CA SER A 392 15.31 7.18 -9.26
C SER A 392 14.13 6.82 -8.37
N GLU A 393 13.36 5.80 -8.77
CA GLU A 393 12.18 5.30 -8.04
C GLU A 393 12.49 4.96 -6.56
N GLU A 394 13.72 4.54 -6.27
CA GLU A 394 14.18 4.16 -4.93
C GLU A 394 14.45 5.40 -4.05
N VAL A 395 14.99 6.47 -4.64
CA VAL A 395 15.09 7.79 -4.00
C VAL A 395 13.70 8.35 -3.73
N ARG A 396 12.77 8.25 -4.69
CA ARG A 396 11.37 8.69 -4.51
C ARG A 396 10.67 7.94 -3.37
N GLU A 397 10.81 6.62 -3.30
CA GLU A 397 10.23 5.82 -2.22
C GLU A 397 10.79 6.18 -0.84
N ALA A 398 12.11 6.35 -0.74
CA ALA A 398 12.77 6.73 0.51
C ALA A 398 12.41 8.15 0.98
N ALA A 399 12.33 9.11 0.06
CA ALA A 399 11.93 10.48 0.36
C ALA A 399 10.45 10.57 0.77
N ALA A 400 9.56 9.84 0.09
CA ALA A 400 8.16 9.73 0.46
C ALA A 400 7.97 9.10 1.84
N LEU A 401 8.76 8.07 2.17
CA LEU A 401 8.75 7.42 3.49
C LEU A 401 9.13 8.40 4.61
N ALA A 402 10.20 9.18 4.41
CA ALA A 402 10.63 10.21 5.34
C ALA A 402 9.55 11.29 5.55
N LEU A 403 8.92 11.76 4.46
CA LEU A 403 7.82 12.73 4.53
C LEU A 403 6.57 12.15 5.24
N ALA A 404 6.25 10.88 5.05
CA ALA A 404 5.13 10.21 5.75
C ALA A 404 5.37 10.22 7.27
N ASN A 405 6.57 9.86 7.71
CA ASN A 405 6.91 9.88 9.14
C ASN A 405 7.02 11.32 9.69
N LEU A 406 7.59 12.27 8.94
CA LEU A 406 7.67 13.69 9.33
C LEU A 406 6.30 14.35 9.52
N THR A 407 5.34 14.07 8.64
CA THR A 407 4.00 14.69 8.68
C THR A 407 3.03 13.99 9.64
N THR A 408 3.25 12.72 9.96
CA THR A 408 2.38 11.94 10.87
C THR A 408 2.27 12.64 12.23
N SER A 409 1.05 13.00 12.62
CA SER A 409 0.73 13.73 13.86
C SER A 409 1.46 15.07 14.05
N ASN A 410 2.00 15.70 12.98
CA ASN A 410 2.65 17.00 13.05
C ASN A 410 2.06 17.98 12.01
N PRO A 411 1.14 18.88 12.43
CA PRO A 411 0.54 19.89 11.55
C PRO A 411 1.52 20.92 10.97
N ALA A 412 2.61 21.24 11.68
CA ALA A 412 3.60 22.20 11.18
C ALA A 412 4.37 21.61 9.99
N ASN A 413 4.82 20.37 10.11
CA ASN A 413 5.49 19.64 9.05
C ASN A 413 4.56 19.38 7.85
N ALA A 414 3.28 19.07 8.11
CA ALA A 414 2.27 18.95 7.05
C ALA A 414 2.03 20.28 6.31
N LYS A 415 2.10 21.42 7.01
CA LYS A 415 2.01 22.76 6.41
C LYS A 415 3.26 23.11 5.60
N ALA A 416 4.47 22.90 6.12
CA ALA A 416 5.70 23.10 5.36
C ALA A 416 5.79 22.20 4.13
N ALA A 417 5.22 21.00 4.18
CA ALA A 417 5.11 20.12 3.02
C ALA A 417 4.16 20.67 1.94
N ALA A 418 3.13 21.43 2.31
CA ALA A 418 2.29 22.16 1.35
C ALA A 418 3.01 23.39 0.78
N GLU A 419 3.68 24.16 1.65
CA GLU A 419 4.36 25.42 1.29
C GLU A 419 5.66 25.24 0.49
N GLY A 420 6.19 24.01 0.41
CA GLY A 420 7.35 23.64 -0.41
C GLY A 420 7.01 22.99 -1.76
N ASP A 421 5.86 23.30 -2.36
CA ASP A 421 5.35 22.70 -3.61
C ASP A 421 5.23 21.16 -3.57
N GLY A 422 4.91 20.60 -2.40
CA GLY A 422 4.84 19.15 -2.18
C GLY A 422 3.59 18.49 -2.74
N ILE A 423 2.47 19.21 -2.88
CA ILE A 423 1.18 18.65 -3.31
C ILE A 423 1.31 18.00 -4.71
N ASP A 424 1.78 18.76 -5.71
CA ASP A 424 2.03 18.23 -7.06
C ASP A 424 3.05 17.09 -7.06
N ALA A 425 4.12 17.21 -6.28
CA ALA A 425 5.16 16.19 -6.22
C ALA A 425 4.62 14.85 -5.69
N LEU A 426 3.76 14.89 -4.67
CA LEU A 426 3.10 13.73 -4.10
C LEU A 426 2.03 13.15 -5.04
N ILE A 427 1.22 14.00 -5.68
CA ILE A 427 0.19 13.57 -6.64
C ILE A 427 0.83 12.89 -7.86
N ASN A 428 1.93 13.43 -8.40
CA ASN A 428 2.71 12.74 -9.43
C ASN A 428 3.34 11.42 -8.93
N THR A 429 3.74 11.34 -7.65
CA THR A 429 4.30 10.12 -7.04
C THR A 429 3.25 8.99 -6.90
N LEU A 430 1.94 9.31 -6.88
CA LEU A 430 0.87 8.29 -6.95
C LEU A 430 0.90 7.46 -8.25
N SER A 431 1.61 7.92 -9.27
CA SER A 431 1.84 7.21 -10.55
C SER A 431 3.24 6.56 -10.66
N SER A 432 3.97 6.40 -9.55
CA SER A 432 5.24 5.65 -9.52
C SER A 432 5.04 4.16 -9.87
N LYS A 433 6.11 3.50 -10.32
CA LYS A 433 6.12 2.03 -10.52
C LYS A 433 6.28 1.25 -9.20
N ARG A 434 6.58 1.91 -8.08
CA ARG A 434 6.83 1.26 -6.79
C ARG A 434 5.70 1.51 -5.79
N ASP A 435 5.07 0.42 -5.35
CA ASP A 435 3.98 0.44 -4.36
C ASP A 435 4.33 1.22 -3.07
N GLY A 436 5.58 1.14 -2.60
CA GLY A 436 6.03 1.87 -1.41
C GLY A 436 5.97 3.38 -1.61
N ALA A 437 6.44 3.88 -2.76
CA ALA A 437 6.34 5.31 -3.11
C ALA A 437 4.88 5.78 -3.17
N ILE A 438 4.00 5.01 -3.82
CA ILE A 438 2.56 5.33 -3.91
C ILE A 438 1.91 5.36 -2.51
N ALA A 439 2.11 4.31 -1.70
CA ALA A 439 1.50 4.19 -0.38
C ALA A 439 2.01 5.28 0.58
N ASN A 440 3.28 5.64 0.51
CA ASN A 440 3.86 6.72 1.30
C ASN A 440 3.33 8.09 0.85
N ALA A 441 3.27 8.36 -0.46
CA ALA A 441 2.72 9.61 -0.98
C ALA A 441 1.23 9.81 -0.60
N ALA A 442 0.42 8.75 -0.72
CA ALA A 442 -0.96 8.73 -0.22
C ALA A 442 -1.05 8.99 1.29
N THR A 443 -0.11 8.47 2.08
CA THR A 443 -0.04 8.72 3.53
C THR A 443 0.29 10.17 3.85
N VAL A 444 1.22 10.81 3.11
CA VAL A 444 1.51 12.25 3.27
C VAL A 444 0.29 13.11 2.90
N LEU A 445 -0.34 12.84 1.75
CA LEU A 445 -1.55 13.54 1.31
C LEU A 445 -2.70 13.38 2.32
N THR A 446 -2.85 12.20 2.93
CA THR A 446 -3.78 11.96 4.05
C THR A 446 -3.44 12.85 5.26
N ASN A 447 -2.18 12.84 5.72
CA ASN A 447 -1.74 13.63 6.88
C ASN A 447 -1.98 15.15 6.69
N MET A 448 -1.80 15.63 5.45
CA MET A 448 -2.08 17.00 5.06
C MET A 448 -3.59 17.28 4.98
N ALA A 449 -4.39 16.40 4.36
CA ALA A 449 -5.85 16.56 4.23
C ALA A 449 -6.61 16.45 5.56
N MET A 450 -6.01 15.84 6.59
CA MET A 450 -6.51 15.93 7.97
C MET A 450 -6.44 17.36 8.53
N GLN A 451 -5.56 18.22 8.02
CA GLN A 451 -5.52 19.65 8.36
C GLN A 451 -6.54 20.41 7.50
N GLU A 452 -7.58 20.94 8.13
CA GLU A 452 -8.66 21.68 7.45
C GLU A 452 -8.19 22.81 6.52
N PRO A 453 -7.17 23.64 6.87
CA PRO A 453 -6.68 24.68 5.97
C PRO A 453 -5.96 24.18 4.70
N LEU A 454 -5.42 22.95 4.72
CA LEU A 454 -4.66 22.40 3.60
C LEU A 454 -5.56 21.61 2.62
N ARG A 455 -6.71 21.10 3.08
CA ARG A 455 -7.58 20.21 2.31
C ARG A 455 -8.03 20.83 0.98
N LEU A 456 -8.48 22.09 1.00
CA LEU A 456 -8.88 22.84 -0.20
C LEU A 456 -7.74 22.95 -1.22
N GLY A 457 -6.50 23.15 -0.74
CA GLY A 457 -5.31 23.20 -1.58
C GLY A 457 -4.93 21.84 -2.17
N ILE A 458 -5.28 20.72 -1.53
CA ILE A 458 -5.06 19.37 -2.10
C ILE A 458 -6.13 19.04 -3.14
N GLN A 459 -7.38 19.45 -2.88
CA GLN A 459 -8.52 19.24 -3.78
C GLN A 459 -8.37 20.01 -5.10
N SER A 460 -7.73 21.18 -5.10
CA SER A 460 -7.53 21.98 -6.32
C SER A 460 -6.48 21.45 -7.31
N HIS A 461 -5.97 20.23 -7.12
CA HIS A 461 -4.93 19.59 -7.96
C HIS A 461 -5.36 18.18 -8.45
N ASP A 462 -6.65 18.01 -8.78
CA ASP A 462 -7.23 16.78 -9.37
C ASP A 462 -6.96 15.47 -8.60
N VAL A 463 -6.86 15.57 -7.26
CA VAL A 463 -6.45 14.46 -6.39
C VAL A 463 -7.37 13.24 -6.49
N MET A 464 -8.68 13.41 -6.77
CA MET A 464 -9.58 12.25 -6.87
C MET A 464 -9.34 11.45 -8.15
N HIS A 465 -8.92 12.11 -9.24
CA HIS A 465 -8.52 11.42 -10.47
C HIS A 465 -7.18 10.69 -10.27
N ALA A 466 -6.22 11.29 -9.58
CA ALA A 466 -4.93 10.66 -9.29
C ALA A 466 -5.03 9.42 -8.39
N LEU A 467 -6.05 9.34 -7.53
CA LEU A 467 -6.30 8.20 -6.63
C LEU A 467 -6.93 6.97 -7.31
N LEU A 468 -7.45 7.08 -8.54
CA LEU A 468 -8.14 5.98 -9.23
C LEU A 468 -7.25 4.74 -9.43
N SER A 469 -6.01 4.93 -9.89
CA SER A 469 -5.04 3.84 -10.10
C SER A 469 -4.59 3.20 -8.77
N PRO A 470 -4.17 3.97 -7.75
CA PRO A 470 -3.93 3.45 -6.40
C PRO A 470 -5.09 2.62 -5.79
N LEU A 471 -6.35 3.04 -5.98
CA LEU A 471 -7.53 2.28 -5.52
C LEU A 471 -7.68 0.91 -6.22
N GLN A 472 -7.17 0.79 -7.46
CA GLN A 472 -7.20 -0.45 -8.25
C GLN A 472 -5.92 -1.29 -8.15
N SER A 473 -4.90 -0.85 -7.39
CA SER A 473 -3.63 -1.58 -7.25
C SER A 473 -3.84 -3.00 -6.69
N ALA A 474 -3.02 -3.96 -7.12
CA ALA A 474 -2.98 -5.30 -6.54
C ALA A 474 -2.40 -5.31 -5.11
N ASN A 475 -1.69 -4.26 -4.70
CA ASN A 475 -1.05 -4.18 -3.39
C ASN A 475 -2.01 -3.64 -2.33
N THR A 476 -2.33 -4.48 -1.33
CA THR A 476 -3.28 -4.11 -0.26
C THR A 476 -2.83 -2.93 0.61
N ILE A 477 -1.53 -2.62 0.68
CA ILE A 477 -1.04 -1.43 1.39
C ILE A 477 -1.43 -0.17 0.59
N VAL A 478 -1.18 -0.18 -0.72
CA VAL A 478 -1.56 0.91 -1.64
C VAL A 478 -3.08 1.14 -1.62
N GLN A 479 -3.88 0.07 -1.79
CA GLN A 479 -5.34 0.13 -1.66
C GLN A 479 -5.78 0.78 -0.34
N SER A 480 -5.15 0.37 0.77
CA SER A 480 -5.51 0.86 2.11
C SER A 480 -5.22 2.36 2.28
N LYS A 481 -4.05 2.84 1.83
CA LYS A 481 -3.69 4.26 1.95
C LYS A 481 -4.44 5.13 0.93
N ALA A 482 -4.73 4.62 -0.26
CA ALA A 482 -5.56 5.29 -1.26
C ALA A 482 -6.99 5.52 -0.73
N ALA A 483 -7.64 4.46 -0.20
CA ALA A 483 -8.97 4.58 0.40
C ALA A 483 -8.97 5.51 1.63
N LEU A 484 -7.90 5.49 2.44
CA LEU A 484 -7.75 6.43 3.56
C LEU A 484 -7.59 7.89 3.08
N THR A 485 -6.90 8.12 1.97
CA THR A 485 -6.76 9.46 1.37
C THR A 485 -8.11 9.98 0.91
N VAL A 486 -8.91 9.16 0.21
CA VAL A 486 -10.29 9.49 -0.16
C VAL A 486 -11.15 9.83 1.08
N ALA A 487 -11.01 9.08 2.17
CA ALA A 487 -11.73 9.37 3.42
C ALA A 487 -11.34 10.71 4.07
N ALA A 488 -10.14 11.22 3.81
CA ALA A 488 -9.66 12.51 4.30
C ALA A 488 -9.95 13.70 3.36
N THR A 489 -10.10 13.45 2.05
CA THR A 489 -10.34 14.48 1.03
C THR A 489 -11.81 14.63 0.59
N ALA A 490 -12.66 13.60 0.69
CA ALA A 490 -14.05 13.65 0.19
C ALA A 490 -15.07 14.34 1.15
N CYS A 491 -14.62 15.33 1.92
CA CYS A 491 -15.39 15.93 3.03
C CYS A 491 -16.57 16.80 2.57
N ASP A 492 -16.40 17.55 1.49
CA ASP A 492 -17.38 18.48 0.88
C ASP A 492 -18.09 17.88 -0.34
N ALA A 493 -19.10 18.58 -0.87
CA ALA A 493 -19.95 18.07 -1.95
C ALA A 493 -19.22 18.08 -3.30
N GLU A 494 -18.33 19.05 -3.48
CA GLU A 494 -17.52 19.30 -4.65
C GLU A 494 -16.54 18.13 -4.87
N ALA A 495 -15.70 17.80 -3.89
CA ALA A 495 -14.74 16.70 -3.97
C ALA A 495 -15.43 15.31 -4.06
N ARG A 496 -16.62 15.15 -3.46
CA ARG A 496 -17.47 13.96 -3.68
C ARG A 496 -17.96 13.85 -5.11
N THR A 497 -18.39 14.96 -5.69
CA THR A 497 -18.89 15.02 -7.07
C THR A 497 -17.76 14.79 -8.08
N GLU A 498 -16.56 15.32 -7.83
CA GLU A 498 -15.33 15.03 -8.58
C GLU A 498 -15.04 13.51 -8.59
N LEU A 499 -14.95 12.88 -7.42
CA LEU A 499 -14.71 11.44 -7.28
C LEU A 499 -15.76 10.59 -8.00
N ARG A 500 -17.05 10.98 -7.94
CA ARG A 500 -18.14 10.33 -8.65
C ARG A 500 -18.01 10.46 -10.16
N ASN A 501 -17.73 11.66 -10.66
CA ASN A 501 -17.60 11.93 -12.10
C ASN A 501 -16.34 11.28 -12.69
N ALA A 502 -15.29 11.12 -11.87
CA ALA A 502 -14.07 10.37 -12.19
C ALA A 502 -14.24 8.84 -12.10
N GLY A 503 -15.41 8.33 -11.67
CA GLY A 503 -15.70 6.89 -11.56
C GLY A 503 -15.12 6.19 -10.32
N GLY A 504 -14.53 6.93 -9.37
CA GLY A 504 -13.81 6.36 -8.22
C GLY A 504 -14.68 5.62 -7.19
N LEU A 505 -16.01 5.72 -7.29
CA LEU A 505 -16.94 5.00 -6.40
C LEU A 505 -16.98 3.49 -6.65
N GLU A 506 -16.82 3.03 -7.90
CA GLU A 506 -16.88 1.59 -8.20
C GLU A 506 -15.66 0.82 -7.64
N PRO A 507 -14.40 1.27 -7.83
CA PRO A 507 -13.24 0.71 -7.12
C PRO A 507 -13.41 0.74 -5.59
N LEU A 508 -13.89 1.86 -5.04
CA LEU A 508 -14.08 2.02 -3.60
C LEU A 508 -15.10 1.02 -3.01
N VAL A 509 -16.17 0.70 -3.75
CA VAL A 509 -17.16 -0.31 -3.33
C VAL A 509 -16.57 -1.72 -3.43
N GLU A 510 -15.76 -2.03 -4.44
CA GLU A 510 -15.12 -3.35 -4.54
C GLU A 510 -14.06 -3.58 -3.43
N LEU A 511 -13.37 -2.53 -2.97
CA LEU A 511 -12.46 -2.64 -1.81
C LEU A 511 -13.15 -3.10 -0.51
N LEU A 512 -14.48 -2.94 -0.38
CA LEU A 512 -15.25 -3.52 0.73
C LEU A 512 -15.21 -5.06 0.73
N ARG A 513 -15.05 -5.70 -0.44
CA ARG A 513 -14.91 -7.17 -0.58
C ARG A 513 -13.52 -7.68 -0.23
N SER A 514 -12.53 -6.80 -0.04
CA SER A 514 -11.13 -7.18 0.21
C SER A 514 -10.98 -8.14 1.41
N LYS A 515 -10.03 -9.07 1.31
CA LYS A 515 -9.69 -9.98 2.41
C LYS A 515 -8.85 -9.31 3.50
N ASN A 516 -8.13 -8.24 3.17
CA ASN A 516 -7.35 -7.44 4.13
C ASN A 516 -8.28 -6.58 5.02
N GLU A 517 -8.05 -6.58 6.34
CA GLU A 517 -8.87 -5.82 7.30
C GLU A 517 -8.69 -4.30 7.18
N GLU A 518 -7.46 -3.81 7.02
CA GLU A 518 -7.16 -2.38 6.91
C GLU A 518 -7.81 -1.79 5.66
N VAL A 519 -7.74 -2.51 4.53
CA VAL A 519 -8.42 -2.14 3.28
C VAL A 519 -9.93 -2.04 3.48
N ARG A 520 -10.58 -3.08 4.03
CA ARG A 520 -12.04 -3.02 4.30
C ARG A 520 -12.42 -1.88 5.23
N ARG A 521 -11.62 -1.63 6.27
CA ARG A 521 -11.84 -0.58 7.26
C ARG A 521 -11.77 0.80 6.63
N ASN A 522 -10.73 1.07 5.85
CA ASN A 522 -10.52 2.38 5.22
C ASN A 522 -11.50 2.60 4.06
N ALA A 523 -11.82 1.56 3.27
CA ALA A 523 -12.90 1.61 2.30
C ALA A 523 -14.27 1.87 2.97
N SER A 524 -14.56 1.23 4.10
CA SER A 524 -15.79 1.50 4.88
C SER A 524 -15.86 2.96 5.35
N TRP A 525 -14.73 3.55 5.78
CA TRP A 525 -14.67 4.96 6.16
C TRP A 525 -14.89 5.88 4.94
N ALA A 526 -14.18 5.65 3.84
CA ALA A 526 -14.37 6.43 2.61
C ALA A 526 -15.81 6.33 2.08
N VAL A 527 -16.46 5.15 2.11
CA VAL A 527 -17.88 4.99 1.76
C VAL A 527 -18.80 5.75 2.73
N MET A 528 -18.52 5.77 4.04
CA MET A 528 -19.26 6.60 5.01
C MET A 528 -19.15 8.10 4.71
N VAL A 529 -17.97 8.58 4.32
CA VAL A 529 -17.72 9.98 3.97
C VAL A 529 -18.38 10.32 2.63
N CYS A 530 -18.21 9.47 1.62
CA CYS A 530 -18.84 9.62 0.31
C CYS A 530 -20.36 9.56 0.37
N ALA A 531 -20.96 8.78 1.27
CA ALA A 531 -22.39 8.80 1.56
C ALA A 531 -22.85 10.08 2.30
N GLY A 532 -22.19 11.23 2.07
CA GLY A 532 -22.43 12.52 2.72
C GLY A 532 -23.82 13.11 2.44
N ASP A 533 -24.35 12.86 1.24
CA ASP A 533 -25.60 13.40 0.68
C ASP A 533 -26.39 12.33 -0.12
N GLU A 534 -27.58 12.70 -0.62
CA GLU A 534 -28.53 11.79 -1.29
C GLU A 534 -28.02 11.28 -2.66
N PRO A 535 -27.55 12.12 -3.61
CA PRO A 535 -27.03 11.63 -4.90
C PRO A 535 -25.90 10.61 -4.78
N MET A 536 -24.96 10.84 -3.85
CA MET A 536 -23.86 9.92 -3.59
C MET A 536 -24.32 8.63 -2.91
N ALA A 537 -25.25 8.72 -1.95
CA ALA A 537 -25.81 7.53 -1.28
C ALA A 537 -26.63 6.64 -2.24
N VAL A 538 -27.39 7.24 -3.16
CA VAL A 538 -28.11 6.51 -4.21
C VAL A 538 -27.13 5.76 -5.13
N GLU A 539 -26.06 6.42 -5.56
CA GLU A 539 -25.06 5.81 -6.47
C GLU A 539 -24.25 4.69 -5.81
N LEU A 540 -23.81 4.87 -4.56
CA LEU A 540 -23.17 3.81 -3.77
C LEU A 540 -24.10 2.61 -3.56
N CYS A 541 -25.40 2.83 -3.32
CA CYS A 541 -26.39 1.76 -3.25
C CYS A 541 -26.64 1.08 -4.61
N ARG A 542 -26.61 1.81 -5.73
CA ARG A 542 -26.71 1.26 -7.10
C ARG A 542 -25.60 0.25 -7.37
N LEU A 543 -24.37 0.61 -6.99
CA LEU A 543 -23.15 -0.21 -7.04
C LEU A 543 -23.16 -1.39 -6.06
N GLY A 544 -24.13 -1.49 -5.15
CA GLY A 544 -24.28 -2.62 -4.21
C GLY A 544 -23.53 -2.46 -2.89
N ALA A 545 -23.05 -1.25 -2.54
CA ALA A 545 -22.33 -1.01 -1.29
C ALA A 545 -23.13 -1.43 -0.05
N LEU A 546 -24.45 -1.23 -0.07
CA LEU A 546 -25.33 -1.54 1.06
C LEU A 546 -25.37 -3.04 1.35
N ASP A 547 -25.54 -3.87 0.32
CA ASP A 547 -25.61 -5.33 0.41
C ASP A 547 -24.28 -5.90 0.97
N ILE A 548 -23.15 -5.37 0.50
CA ILE A 548 -21.80 -5.75 0.96
C ILE A 548 -21.59 -5.33 2.42
N LEU A 549 -22.08 -4.15 2.82
CA LEU A 549 -21.98 -3.67 4.19
C LEU A 549 -22.89 -4.47 5.15
N GLU A 550 -24.06 -4.93 4.71
CA GLU A 550 -24.90 -5.86 5.48
C GLU A 550 -24.17 -7.19 5.71
N GLU A 551 -23.63 -7.80 4.65
CA GLU A 551 -22.81 -9.03 4.69
C GLU A 551 -21.62 -8.89 5.66
N ILE A 552 -20.91 -7.76 5.63
CA ILE A 552 -19.80 -7.43 6.53
C ILE A 552 -20.29 -7.28 7.98
N ASN A 553 -21.42 -6.60 8.21
CA ASN A 553 -21.93 -6.29 9.55
C ASN A 553 -22.57 -7.50 10.25
N VAL A 554 -22.98 -8.53 9.51
CA VAL A 554 -23.37 -9.85 10.06
C VAL A 554 -22.15 -10.70 10.42
N SER A 555 -21.01 -10.50 9.73
CA SER A 555 -19.79 -11.29 9.92
C SER A 555 -18.96 -10.85 11.13
N VAL A 556 -18.86 -11.72 12.14
CA VAL A 556 -18.07 -11.50 13.38
C VAL A 556 -16.60 -11.13 13.11
N SER A 557 -16.00 -11.63 12.03
CA SER A 557 -14.59 -11.41 11.67
C SER A 557 -14.34 -10.31 10.61
N ARG A 558 -15.39 -9.77 9.98
CA ARG A 558 -15.27 -8.67 9.00
C ARG A 558 -15.86 -7.36 9.47
N LYS A 559 -16.83 -7.38 10.38
CA LYS A 559 -17.48 -6.19 10.94
C LYS A 559 -16.45 -5.25 11.56
N ASN A 560 -16.58 -3.95 11.27
CA ASN A 560 -15.83 -2.90 11.93
C ASN A 560 -16.73 -1.69 12.24
N LYS A 561 -16.24 -0.72 13.03
CA LYS A 561 -17.04 0.46 13.42
C LYS A 561 -17.46 1.32 12.23
N PHE A 562 -16.64 1.39 11.18
CA PHE A 562 -16.93 2.17 9.98
C PHE A 562 -17.90 1.45 9.05
N SER A 563 -17.93 0.11 8.99
CA SER A 563 -18.91 -0.61 8.16
C SER A 563 -20.34 -0.47 8.68
N GLU A 564 -20.51 -0.43 10.01
CA GLU A 564 -21.82 -0.14 10.62
C GLU A 564 -22.21 1.32 10.45
N ALA A 565 -21.27 2.25 10.59
CA ALA A 565 -21.52 3.67 10.38
C ALA A 565 -21.84 4.00 8.90
N ALA A 566 -21.13 3.40 7.94
CA ALA A 566 -21.37 3.54 6.50
C ALA A 566 -22.76 3.03 6.11
N TYR A 567 -23.15 1.84 6.58
CA TYR A 567 -24.49 1.27 6.36
C TYR A 567 -25.59 2.21 6.86
N ASN A 568 -25.46 2.70 8.09
CA ASN A 568 -26.40 3.66 8.67
C ASN A 568 -26.38 5.01 7.93
N LYS A 569 -25.24 5.47 7.43
CA LYS A 569 -25.08 6.75 6.72
C LYS A 569 -25.73 6.70 5.33
N LEU A 570 -25.54 5.61 4.58
CA LEU A 570 -26.24 5.33 3.32
C LEU A 570 -27.76 5.37 3.52
N LEU A 571 -28.30 4.62 4.49
CA LEU A 571 -29.74 4.60 4.77
C LEU A 571 -30.29 5.95 5.24
N ASN A 572 -29.53 6.71 6.04
CA ASN A 572 -30.00 8.02 6.50
C ASN A 572 -29.98 9.11 5.41
N ASN A 573 -29.28 8.89 4.29
CA ASN A 573 -29.25 9.80 3.15
C ASN A 573 -29.99 9.27 1.90
N TYR A 574 -30.36 8.00 1.84
CA TYR A 574 -31.30 7.45 0.85
C TYR A 574 -32.61 7.01 1.54
N LEU A 575 -33.43 8.01 1.90
CA LEU A 575 -34.60 7.80 2.76
C LEU A 575 -35.68 6.92 2.14
N SER A 576 -35.90 6.98 0.81
CA SER A 576 -36.84 6.10 0.10
C SER A 576 -36.48 4.63 0.30
N LEU A 577 -35.18 4.28 0.19
CA LEU A 577 -34.69 2.92 0.43
C LEU A 577 -34.84 2.52 1.90
N LYS A 578 -34.44 3.39 2.84
CA LYS A 578 -34.58 3.15 4.27
C LYS A 578 -36.03 2.88 4.69
N TYR A 579 -36.98 3.68 4.23
CA TYR A 579 -38.40 3.49 4.57
C TYR A 579 -39.02 2.26 3.89
N SER A 580 -38.46 1.85 2.75
CA SER A 580 -38.89 0.63 2.04
C SER A 580 -38.38 -0.64 2.71
N GLN A 581 -37.12 -0.66 3.20
CA GLN A 581 -36.55 -1.80 3.91
C GLN A 581 -37.00 -1.87 5.38
N THR A 582 -36.81 -0.80 6.14
CA THR A 582 -37.01 -0.81 7.61
C THR A 582 -38.45 -0.51 8.03
N GLY A 583 -39.24 0.13 7.17
CA GLY A 583 -40.55 0.67 7.54
C GLY A 583 -40.49 1.83 8.55
N TYR A 584 -39.32 2.41 8.83
CA TYR A 584 -39.14 3.43 9.86
C TYR A 584 -38.28 4.62 9.42
N LEU A 585 -38.83 5.82 9.56
CA LEU A 585 -38.08 7.08 9.54
C LEU A 585 -38.18 7.75 10.90
N SER A 586 -37.06 8.24 11.43
CA SER A 586 -37.04 8.97 12.70
C SER A 586 -37.50 10.42 12.52
N SER A 587 -37.75 11.11 13.64
CA SER A 587 -37.90 12.57 13.69
C SER A 587 -36.66 13.37 13.26
N SER A 588 -35.54 12.70 12.94
CA SER A 588 -34.32 13.32 12.39
C SER A 588 -34.07 12.95 10.92
N ASN A 589 -34.89 12.09 10.32
CA ASN A 589 -34.93 11.89 8.87
C ASN A 589 -35.97 12.86 8.31
N ILE A 590 -35.51 13.89 7.59
CA ILE A 590 -36.34 14.95 7.01
C ILE A 590 -36.63 14.60 5.55
N ILE A 591 -37.90 14.52 5.16
CA ILE A 591 -38.30 14.17 3.80
C ILE A 591 -37.95 15.31 2.81
N SER A 592 -37.04 15.00 1.88
CA SER A 592 -36.63 15.85 0.75
C SER A 592 -37.63 15.78 -0.41
N ASP A 593 -37.59 16.78 -1.29
CA ASP A 593 -38.27 16.74 -2.58
C ASP A 593 -37.57 15.74 -3.50
N GLY A 594 -38.31 14.75 -4.01
CA GLY A 594 -37.80 13.57 -4.70
C GLY A 594 -37.95 12.27 -3.90
N PHE A 595 -38.28 12.34 -2.60
CA PHE A 595 -38.61 11.15 -1.80
C PHE A 595 -39.82 10.41 -2.36
N TYR A 596 -39.77 9.07 -2.32
CA TYR A 596 -40.87 8.22 -2.77
C TYR A 596 -41.08 6.99 -1.87
N ASP A 597 -42.33 6.68 -1.54
CA ASP A 597 -42.70 5.46 -0.82
C ASP A 597 -43.11 4.34 -1.78
N TYR A 598 -42.13 3.52 -2.14
CA TYR A 598 -42.31 2.29 -2.94
C TYR A 598 -43.15 1.22 -2.20
N GLY A 599 -43.08 1.18 -0.88
CA GLY A 599 -43.69 0.13 -0.04
C GLY A 599 -42.63 -0.77 0.61
N ARG A 600 -43.05 -1.86 1.27
CA ARG A 600 -42.08 -2.80 1.89
C ARG A 600 -41.39 -3.62 0.80
N ILE A 601 -40.06 -3.61 0.80
CA ILE A 601 -39.23 -4.50 -0.05
C ILE A 601 -38.55 -5.57 0.81
N ASN A 602 -38.29 -6.74 0.22
CA ASN A 602 -37.54 -7.80 0.90
C ASN A 602 -36.03 -7.45 0.93
N PRO A 603 -35.27 -7.88 1.95
CA PRO A 603 -33.81 -7.79 1.95
C PRO A 603 -33.20 -8.36 0.65
N GLY A 604 -32.15 -7.71 0.14
CA GLY A 604 -31.54 -8.03 -1.17
C GLY A 604 -32.35 -7.61 -2.41
N THR A 605 -33.56 -7.05 -2.26
CA THR A 605 -34.31 -6.48 -3.41
C THR A 605 -33.75 -5.08 -3.72
N LYS A 606 -33.21 -4.87 -4.92
CA LYS A 606 -32.78 -3.54 -5.36
C LYS A 606 -34.00 -2.63 -5.58
N LEU A 607 -34.00 -1.46 -4.93
CA LEU A 607 -34.99 -0.42 -5.19
C LEU A 607 -34.68 0.26 -6.53
N LEU A 608 -35.67 0.30 -7.43
CA LEU A 608 -35.56 0.93 -8.73
C LEU A 608 -35.53 2.47 -8.60
N PRO A 609 -34.69 3.18 -9.37
CA PRO A 609 -34.69 4.63 -9.47
C PRO A 609 -36.06 5.22 -9.83
N LEU A 610 -36.36 6.41 -9.32
CA LEU A 610 -37.63 7.11 -9.61
C LEU A 610 -37.84 7.39 -11.11
N LYS A 611 -36.75 7.64 -11.87
CA LYS A 611 -36.77 7.79 -13.35
C LYS A 611 -37.41 6.56 -14.00
N ASP A 612 -36.96 5.37 -13.62
CA ASP A 612 -37.39 4.11 -14.20
C ASP A 612 -38.82 3.75 -13.75
N LEU A 613 -39.18 4.07 -12.50
CA LEU A 613 -40.53 3.87 -11.95
C LEU A 613 -41.58 4.77 -12.61
N CYS A 614 -41.23 6.02 -12.93
CA CYS A 614 -42.11 6.91 -13.69
C CYS A 614 -42.36 6.40 -15.12
N LEU A 615 -41.42 5.65 -15.70
CA LEU A 615 -41.49 5.09 -17.06
C LEU A 615 -42.21 3.73 -17.14
N GLN A 616 -42.60 3.12 -16.02
CA GLN A 616 -43.35 1.86 -16.01
C GLN A 616 -44.83 2.09 -16.37
N GLU A 617 -45.38 1.20 -17.21
CA GLU A 617 -46.80 1.16 -17.52
C GLU A 617 -47.66 0.92 -16.25
N PRO A 618 -48.88 1.51 -16.17
CA PRO A 618 -49.81 1.21 -15.09
C PRO A 618 -50.08 -0.30 -14.94
N SER A 619 -49.95 -0.79 -13.72
CA SER A 619 -50.20 -2.19 -13.35
C SER A 619 -51.10 -2.26 -12.12
N ASP A 620 -51.57 -3.44 -11.70
CA ASP A 620 -52.35 -3.59 -10.46
C ASP A 620 -51.50 -3.49 -9.18
N GLN A 621 -50.20 -3.20 -9.30
CA GLN A 621 -49.30 -3.04 -8.14
C GLN A 621 -49.64 -1.78 -7.32
N ARG A 622 -49.20 -1.77 -6.06
CA ARG A 622 -49.37 -0.63 -5.13
C ARG A 622 -48.82 0.66 -5.75
N ALA A 623 -49.58 1.76 -5.63
CA ALA A 623 -49.09 3.09 -6.00
C ALA A 623 -47.83 3.49 -5.22
N ILE A 624 -46.85 4.02 -5.94
CA ILE A 624 -45.61 4.57 -5.40
C ILE A 624 -45.87 6.04 -5.09
N LEU A 625 -45.84 6.43 -3.81
CA LEU A 625 -46.24 7.78 -3.40
C LEU A 625 -45.06 8.74 -3.49
N LEU A 626 -45.16 9.79 -4.32
CA LEU A 626 -44.10 10.78 -4.54
C LEU A 626 -44.33 12.06 -3.71
N ILE A 627 -43.24 12.59 -3.14
CA ILE A 627 -43.17 13.91 -2.50
C ILE A 627 -42.26 14.81 -3.33
N ASN A 628 -42.80 15.82 -4.03
CA ASN A 628 -41.98 16.79 -4.77
C ASN A 628 -42.66 18.15 -4.92
N SER A 629 -42.25 19.15 -4.13
CA SER A 629 -42.76 20.53 -4.22
C SER A 629 -42.03 21.43 -5.24
N ARG A 630 -41.05 20.91 -6.00
CA ARG A 630 -40.33 21.71 -7.02
C ARG A 630 -41.16 21.89 -8.29
N SER A 631 -41.36 23.14 -8.71
CA SER A 631 -41.85 23.47 -10.06
C SER A 631 -40.76 23.21 -11.11
N SER A 632 -41.15 22.65 -12.24
CA SER A 632 -40.26 22.26 -13.35
C SER A 632 -39.95 23.40 -14.33
N ASP A 633 -39.96 24.64 -13.86
CA ASP A 633 -39.83 25.83 -14.71
C ASP A 633 -38.39 26.31 -14.79
N VAL A 634 -37.83 26.21 -16.00
CA VAL A 634 -36.62 26.93 -16.41
C VAL A 634 -36.93 28.44 -16.49
N SER A 635 -35.91 29.26 -16.27
CA SER A 635 -35.94 30.73 -16.21
C SER A 635 -36.95 31.42 -17.15
N PRO A 636 -37.72 32.42 -16.67
CA PRO A 636 -38.56 33.23 -17.55
C PRO A 636 -37.69 34.00 -18.57
N PRO A 637 -38.16 34.19 -19.81
CA PRO A 637 -37.42 34.91 -20.84
C PRO A 637 -37.35 36.42 -20.53
N PRO A 638 -36.32 37.14 -21.03
CA PRO A 638 -36.21 38.57 -20.83
C PRO A 638 -37.25 39.34 -21.66
N SER A 639 -38.36 39.71 -21.02
CA SER A 639 -39.32 40.67 -21.58
C SER A 639 -38.74 42.09 -21.58
N THR A 640 -38.87 42.79 -22.71
CA THR A 640 -38.35 44.15 -22.93
C THR A 640 -38.98 45.21 -22.03
N GLU A 641 -38.32 46.38 -21.98
CA GLU A 641 -38.68 47.59 -21.23
C GLU A 641 -40.19 47.96 -21.26
N ASP A 642 -40.69 48.54 -20.16
CA ASP A 642 -41.04 49.97 -20.19
C ASP A 642 -40.97 50.63 -18.78
N LYS A 643 -41.15 51.95 -18.70
CA LYS A 643 -40.81 52.82 -17.54
C LYS A 643 -42.03 53.47 -16.89
N SER A 644 -42.11 53.51 -15.55
CA SER A 644 -42.53 54.71 -14.79
C SER A 644 -42.47 54.58 -13.25
N SER A 645 -42.01 55.66 -12.59
CA SER A 645 -42.45 56.18 -11.27
C SER A 645 -42.57 55.26 -10.03
N ASP A 646 -41.48 55.20 -9.25
CA ASP A 646 -41.31 55.85 -7.92
C ASP A 646 -42.24 55.53 -6.70
N VAL A 647 -41.68 55.78 -5.51
CA VAL A 647 -42.26 55.82 -4.14
C VAL A 647 -42.57 54.48 -3.44
N GLY A 648 -41.80 54.17 -2.39
CA GLY A 648 -42.39 53.66 -1.14
C GLY A 648 -41.77 52.43 -0.45
N TYR A 649 -40.81 52.66 0.46
CA TYR A 649 -40.51 51.87 1.68
C TYR A 649 -40.17 50.35 1.62
N GLY A 650 -39.26 49.94 2.52
CA GLY A 650 -39.25 48.58 3.09
C GLY A 650 -38.07 47.66 2.74
N ARG A 651 -36.89 47.88 3.35
CA ARG A 651 -35.91 46.80 3.51
C ARG A 651 -36.37 45.84 4.62
N SER A 652 -36.40 44.54 4.33
CA SER A 652 -36.35 43.47 5.34
C SER A 652 -35.20 42.53 4.99
N ILE A 653 -34.41 42.15 5.98
CA ILE A 653 -33.13 41.45 5.81
C ILE A 653 -33.30 39.97 6.17
N SER A 654 -32.82 39.08 5.30
CA SER A 654 -32.59 37.66 5.63
C SER A 654 -31.44 37.55 6.63
N SER A 655 -31.76 37.16 7.87
CA SER A 655 -30.79 37.13 8.98
C SER A 655 -30.67 35.75 9.64
N SER A 656 -29.82 34.88 9.08
CA SER A 656 -29.28 33.73 9.80
C SER A 656 -28.24 34.19 10.83
N SER A 657 -28.61 34.27 12.11
CA SER A 657 -27.70 34.70 13.17
C SER A 657 -26.83 33.56 13.70
N SER A 658 -25.52 33.79 13.80
CA SER A 658 -24.64 33.06 14.72
C SER A 658 -23.54 33.97 15.23
N LEU A 659 -23.26 33.88 16.53
CA LEU A 659 -22.52 34.90 17.28
C LEU A 659 -21.03 34.55 17.41
N ARG A 660 -20.14 35.42 16.94
CA ARG A 660 -18.82 35.64 17.57
C ARG A 660 -18.54 37.14 17.68
N ARG A 661 -17.98 37.56 18.82
CA ARG A 661 -17.64 38.97 19.10
C ARG A 661 -16.36 39.37 18.36
N ALA A 662 -16.31 40.62 17.93
CA ALA A 662 -15.12 41.23 17.35
C ALA A 662 -14.19 41.81 18.43
N SER A 663 -12.91 41.98 18.04
CA SER A 663 -12.09 43.12 18.44
C SER A 663 -11.57 43.79 17.16
N LYS A 664 -11.45 45.12 17.17
CA LYS A 664 -10.93 45.92 16.04
C LYS A 664 -9.47 46.27 16.26
N GLU A 665 -8.73 46.54 15.19
CA GLU A 665 -8.28 47.90 14.80
C GLU A 665 -7.75 47.88 13.34
N LYS A 666 -8.09 48.88 12.50
CA LYS A 666 -7.23 49.98 11.97
C LYS A 666 -5.98 49.49 11.19
N THR A 667 -5.59 50.07 10.03
CA THR A 667 -5.85 51.41 9.45
C THR A 667 -5.97 51.39 7.90
N ASN A 668 -6.38 52.54 7.34
CA ASN A 668 -6.16 53.03 5.96
C ASN A 668 -4.75 52.70 5.40
N ALA A 669 -4.43 52.78 4.10
CA ALA A 669 -4.98 53.60 3.00
C ALA A 669 -4.54 53.06 1.61
N GLY A 670 -4.79 53.82 0.53
CA GLY A 670 -3.95 53.75 -0.69
C GLY A 670 -4.66 53.58 -2.04
N PHE A 671 -5.18 54.67 -2.60
CA PHE A 671 -5.48 54.77 -4.04
C PHE A 671 -4.19 54.72 -4.88
N GLY A 672 -4.23 54.21 -6.13
CA GLY A 672 -3.14 54.46 -7.09
C GLY A 672 -3.02 53.52 -8.29
N SER A 673 -3.93 53.61 -9.27
CA SER A 673 -3.61 53.23 -10.66
C SER A 673 -2.90 54.39 -11.39
N PRO A 674 -2.18 54.17 -12.49
CA PRO A 674 -2.86 54.27 -13.79
C PRO A 674 -2.39 53.31 -14.92
N THR A 675 -3.27 53.24 -15.92
CA THR A 675 -3.18 52.79 -17.32
C THR A 675 -1.81 52.68 -18.03
N GLU A 676 -1.69 51.72 -18.97
CA GLU A 676 -1.61 52.03 -20.42
C GLU A 676 -2.02 50.83 -21.33
N GLU A 677 -1.96 50.97 -22.68
CA GLU A 677 -2.69 50.15 -23.67
C GLU A 677 -1.83 49.32 -24.66
N LYS A 678 -2.48 48.34 -25.34
CA LYS A 678 -2.11 47.73 -26.65
C LYS A 678 -0.84 46.84 -26.65
N SER A 679 -0.64 45.84 -27.54
CA SER A 679 -1.17 45.56 -28.88
C SER A 679 -1.11 44.07 -29.28
N GLU A 680 -1.90 43.67 -30.30
CA GLU A 680 -1.68 42.51 -31.20
C GLU A 680 -0.60 42.84 -32.28
N PRO A 681 -0.06 41.94 -33.17
CA PRO A 681 -0.79 40.87 -33.89
C PRO A 681 -0.04 39.61 -34.45
N THR A 682 -0.83 38.54 -34.74
CA THR A 682 -0.72 37.56 -35.87
C THR A 682 0.54 36.70 -36.22
N SER A 683 0.24 35.54 -36.85
CA SER A 683 1.10 34.66 -37.71
C SER A 683 1.94 33.57 -37.00
N GLY A 684 2.08 32.33 -37.51
CA GLY A 684 1.38 31.69 -38.64
C GLY A 684 2.07 30.45 -39.24
N ARG A 685 1.26 29.45 -39.66
CA ARG A 685 1.53 28.39 -40.68
C ARG A 685 2.65 27.34 -40.40
N ASN A 686 2.29 26.03 -40.38
CA ASN A 686 2.72 25.04 -41.40
C ASN A 686 2.18 23.61 -41.17
N THR A 687 2.45 22.72 -42.14
CA THR A 687 1.78 21.42 -42.39
C THR A 687 2.72 20.21 -42.44
N ALA A 688 2.31 19.05 -41.91
CA ALA A 688 2.51 17.67 -42.44
C ALA A 688 1.84 16.69 -41.44
N VAL A 689 0.91 15.80 -41.81
CA VAL A 689 0.95 14.67 -42.77
C VAL A 689 1.94 13.57 -42.38
N SER A 690 1.41 12.50 -41.78
CA SER A 690 1.82 11.12 -42.11
C SER A 690 0.70 10.13 -41.71
N LYS A 691 0.40 9.19 -42.61
CA LYS A 691 -0.40 7.98 -42.33
C LYS A 691 0.55 6.79 -42.35
N SER A 692 0.33 5.82 -41.48
CA SER A 692 0.67 4.42 -41.77
C SER A 692 -0.44 3.52 -41.24
N THR A 693 -0.62 2.37 -41.90
CA THR A 693 -1.71 1.44 -41.60
C THR A 693 -1.20 0.01 -41.69
N THR A 694 -1.44 -0.78 -40.66
CA THR A 694 -1.36 -2.25 -40.74
C THR A 694 -2.55 -2.86 -39.99
N LYS A 695 -3.40 -3.56 -40.74
CA LYS A 695 -4.33 -4.55 -40.20
C LYS A 695 -3.68 -5.91 -40.36
N GLU A 696 -3.84 -6.78 -39.38
CA GLU A 696 -3.99 -8.20 -39.65
C GLU A 696 -5.30 -8.73 -39.07
N LYS A 697 -5.85 -9.76 -39.71
CA LYS A 697 -7.07 -10.46 -39.29
C LYS A 697 -6.79 -11.95 -39.22
N GLY A 698 -6.70 -12.50 -38.02
CA GLY A 698 -6.89 -13.94 -37.81
C GLY A 698 -8.38 -14.27 -37.80
N SER A 699 -8.83 -15.20 -38.66
CA SER A 699 -10.23 -15.68 -38.64
C SER A 699 -10.34 -17.11 -39.16
N ARG A 700 -10.96 -18.00 -38.38
CA ARG A 700 -11.38 -19.35 -38.80
C ARG A 700 -12.76 -19.69 -38.23
N LYS A 701 -13.52 -20.52 -38.95
CA LYS A 701 -14.90 -20.95 -38.67
C LYS A 701 -15.00 -22.47 -38.51
N GLY A 702 -15.96 -22.91 -37.68
CA GLY A 702 -16.67 -24.21 -37.75
C GLY A 702 -17.94 -24.08 -36.88
N ARG A 703 -19.19 -24.33 -37.33
CA ARG A 703 -19.78 -25.61 -37.79
C ARG A 703 -19.49 -26.76 -36.80
N GLY A 704 -20.44 -27.30 -36.02
CA GLY A 704 -21.86 -26.96 -35.79
C GLY A 704 -22.85 -28.08 -36.17
N LYS A 705 -23.89 -28.30 -35.35
CA LYS A 705 -25.02 -29.23 -35.59
C LYS A 705 -26.30 -28.77 -34.85
N LYS A 706 -27.45 -29.31 -35.23
CA LYS A 706 -28.82 -29.08 -34.68
C LYS A 706 -29.42 -30.41 -34.20
N GLU A 707 -30.41 -30.33 -33.32
CA GLU A 707 -31.74 -30.98 -33.34
C GLU A 707 -32.57 -30.26 -32.22
N GLU A 708 -33.68 -29.57 -32.47
CA GLU A 708 -35.08 -30.01 -32.78
C GLU A 708 -35.90 -30.36 -31.50
N GLU A 709 -37.18 -30.02 -31.34
CA GLU A 709 -38.16 -29.33 -32.22
C GLU A 709 -39.37 -28.68 -31.47
N LYS A 710 -39.94 -27.58 -32.01
CA LYS A 710 -41.38 -27.11 -31.91
C LYS A 710 -41.99 -26.84 -30.50
N VAL A 711 -43.15 -26.21 -30.28
CA VAL A 711 -44.22 -25.53 -31.09
C VAL A 711 -44.91 -24.48 -30.16
N LYS A 712 -45.55 -23.38 -30.57
CA LYS A 712 -45.56 -22.59 -31.83
C LYS A 712 -45.30 -21.10 -31.43
N GLU A 713 -45.96 -19.99 -31.79
CA GLU A 713 -47.07 -19.54 -32.68
C GLU A 713 -46.62 -18.17 -33.29
N GLU A 714 -47.43 -17.47 -34.10
CA GLU A 714 -47.06 -16.20 -34.75
C GLU A 714 -48.21 -15.16 -34.70
N GLU A 715 -47.89 -13.87 -34.57
CA GLU A 715 -48.76 -12.77 -35.03
C GLU A 715 -47.89 -11.60 -35.55
N GLU A 716 -48.28 -11.00 -36.66
CA GLU A 716 -47.45 -10.03 -37.41
C GLU A 716 -47.67 -8.57 -36.96
N VAL A 717 -46.59 -7.80 -36.79
CA VAL A 717 -46.64 -6.33 -36.84
C VAL A 717 -45.49 -5.81 -37.72
N ALA A 718 -45.80 -4.88 -38.62
CA ALA A 718 -44.92 -4.46 -39.71
C ALA A 718 -43.73 -3.58 -39.27
N VAL A 719 -42.63 -3.67 -40.02
CA VAL A 719 -41.41 -2.87 -39.81
C VAL A 719 -41.38 -1.66 -40.75
N ALA A 720 -41.20 -0.47 -40.19
CA ALA A 720 -40.90 0.79 -40.88
C ALA A 720 -39.72 1.50 -40.16
N PRO A 721 -39.02 2.46 -40.80
CA PRO A 721 -37.57 2.31 -40.98
C PRO A 721 -36.69 2.87 -39.85
N LYS A 722 -35.46 2.34 -39.79
CA LYS A 722 -34.37 2.92 -38.99
C LYS A 722 -33.98 4.30 -39.51
N LEU A 723 -34.22 5.34 -38.71
CA LEU A 723 -33.50 6.61 -38.83
C LEU A 723 -32.25 6.58 -37.95
N THR A 724 -31.10 6.89 -38.54
CA THR A 724 -29.87 7.19 -37.80
C THR A 724 -29.97 8.60 -37.24
N GLY A 725 -30.25 8.72 -35.93
CA GLY A 725 -30.22 9.98 -35.20
C GLY A 725 -28.86 10.26 -34.58
N GLU A 726 -28.46 11.52 -34.57
CA GLU A 726 -27.21 11.99 -33.96
C GLU A 726 -27.31 12.02 -32.41
N GLY A 727 -26.17 12.12 -31.74
CA GLY A 727 -26.09 12.06 -30.27
C GLY A 727 -26.78 13.25 -29.59
N SER A 728 -28.03 13.08 -29.19
CA SER A 728 -28.70 13.99 -28.28
C SER A 728 -28.05 13.92 -26.89
N LEU A 729 -27.59 15.05 -26.37
CA LEU A 729 -27.38 15.24 -24.92
C LEU A 729 -28.65 14.79 -24.20
N GLU A 730 -28.55 13.87 -23.23
CA GLU A 730 -29.71 13.51 -22.40
C GLU A 730 -30.22 14.78 -21.71
N LYS A 731 -31.47 15.15 -21.97
CA LYS A 731 -32.14 16.19 -21.19
C LYS A 731 -32.14 15.76 -19.73
N GLU A 732 -31.67 16.63 -18.86
CA GLU A 732 -31.69 16.42 -17.42
C GLU A 732 -33.12 16.05 -16.98
N TRP A 733 -33.26 14.88 -16.36
CA TRP A 733 -34.57 14.34 -16.00
C TRP A 733 -34.96 14.81 -14.61
N PHE A 734 -36.14 15.40 -14.51
CA PHE A 734 -36.69 15.90 -13.25
C PHE A 734 -37.89 15.05 -12.80
N PRO A 735 -38.03 14.77 -11.48
CA PRO A 735 -39.23 14.13 -10.94
C PRO A 735 -40.51 14.93 -11.26
N PRO A 736 -41.66 14.26 -11.46
CA PRO A 736 -42.96 14.93 -11.60
C PRO A 736 -43.22 15.91 -10.45
N SER A 737 -43.66 17.12 -10.78
CA SER A 737 -44.00 18.16 -9.80
C SER A 737 -45.37 17.91 -9.16
N ASP A 738 -45.55 18.35 -7.92
CA ASP A 738 -46.81 18.23 -7.17
C ASP A 738 -47.33 19.62 -6.74
N PRO A 739 -48.08 20.32 -7.63
CA PRO A 739 -48.60 21.65 -7.32
C PRO A 739 -49.54 21.69 -6.12
N ASP A 740 -50.34 20.63 -5.92
CA ASP A 740 -51.22 20.48 -4.76
C ASP A 740 -50.42 20.41 -3.46
N PHE A 741 -49.37 19.57 -3.41
CA PHE A 741 -48.49 19.50 -2.25
C PHE A 741 -47.74 20.82 -2.00
N SER A 742 -47.33 21.55 -3.04
CA SER A 742 -46.75 22.89 -2.89
C SER A 742 -47.73 23.91 -2.29
N VAL A 743 -49.02 23.84 -2.67
CA VAL A 743 -50.08 24.62 -2.01
C VAL A 743 -50.24 24.19 -0.55
N TYR A 744 -50.17 22.89 -0.25
CA TYR A 744 -50.29 22.41 1.14
C TYR A 744 -49.12 22.86 2.02
N VAL A 745 -47.89 22.83 1.49
CA VAL A 745 -46.71 23.40 2.18
C VAL A 745 -46.91 24.90 2.44
N TYR A 746 -47.42 25.67 1.47
CA TYR A 746 -47.68 27.11 1.65
C TYR A 746 -48.76 27.37 2.72
N GLU A 747 -49.90 26.69 2.66
CA GLU A 747 -51.00 26.84 3.61
C GLU A 747 -50.56 26.50 5.04
N VAL A 748 -49.85 25.38 5.23
CA VAL A 748 -49.34 24.91 6.53
C VAL A 748 -48.24 25.83 7.07
N THR A 749 -47.32 26.29 6.22
CA THR A 749 -46.30 27.30 6.60
C THR A 749 -46.92 28.63 7.02
N LYS A 750 -48.05 29.02 6.41
CA LYS A 750 -48.74 30.28 6.71
C LYS A 750 -49.61 30.22 7.97
N SER A 751 -50.23 29.07 8.26
CA SER A 751 -51.27 28.94 9.29
C SER A 751 -50.88 28.10 10.51
N ILE A 752 -49.94 27.16 10.37
CA ILE A 752 -49.59 26.18 11.42
C ILE A 752 -48.17 26.42 11.97
N LEU A 753 -47.20 26.82 11.14
CA LEU A 753 -45.86 27.21 11.62
C LEU A 753 -45.87 28.32 12.70
N PRO A 754 -46.76 29.33 12.68
CA PRO A 754 -46.81 30.36 13.74
C PRO A 754 -47.33 29.89 15.11
N ILE A 755 -47.87 28.67 15.23
CA ILE A 755 -48.42 28.14 16.48
C ILE A 755 -47.27 27.81 17.44
N THR A 756 -47.20 28.50 18.57
CA THR A 756 -46.10 28.36 19.54
C THR A 756 -46.16 27.09 20.40
N ASN A 757 -47.33 26.48 20.53
CA ASN A 757 -47.52 25.23 21.25
C ASN A 757 -47.40 24.03 20.31
N ILE A 758 -46.29 23.29 20.40
CA ILE A 758 -46.01 22.10 19.57
C ILE A 758 -47.14 21.05 19.61
N LYS A 759 -47.86 20.91 20.73
CA LYS A 759 -48.99 19.98 20.83
C LYS A 759 -50.16 20.44 19.96
N GLU A 760 -50.53 21.71 20.08
CA GLU A 760 -51.58 22.35 19.27
C GLU A 760 -51.21 22.35 17.77
N GLN A 761 -49.93 22.59 17.46
CA GLN A 761 -49.38 22.53 16.11
C GLN A 761 -49.56 21.14 15.47
N ILE A 762 -49.30 20.07 16.22
CA ILE A 762 -49.56 18.68 15.81
C ILE A 762 -51.08 18.43 15.66
N GLU A 763 -51.90 18.88 16.63
CA GLU A 763 -53.36 18.71 16.59
C GLU A 763 -54.01 19.39 15.38
N VAL A 764 -53.55 20.58 14.99
CA VAL A 764 -54.05 21.32 13.82
C VAL A 764 -53.54 20.70 12.52
N LEU A 765 -52.26 20.31 12.44
CA LEU A 765 -51.70 19.64 11.25
C LEU A 765 -52.41 18.30 10.97
N ALA A 766 -52.74 17.54 12.00
CA ALA A 766 -53.44 16.27 11.87
C ALA A 766 -54.87 16.43 11.32
N LYS A 767 -55.59 17.48 11.75
CA LYS A 767 -56.92 17.83 11.23
C LYS A 767 -56.83 18.24 9.76
N TYR A 768 -55.88 19.13 9.44
CA TYR A 768 -55.60 19.59 8.08
C TYR A 768 -55.29 18.43 7.11
N VAL A 769 -54.41 17.50 7.51
CA VAL A 769 -54.08 16.31 6.72
C VAL A 769 -55.30 15.41 6.50
N ALA A 770 -56.12 15.20 7.53
CA ALA A 770 -57.35 14.44 7.40
C ALA A 770 -58.34 15.12 6.44
N GLU A 771 -58.53 16.43 6.54
CA GLU A 771 -59.42 17.23 5.67
C GLU A 771 -59.03 17.12 4.19
N LYS A 772 -57.75 17.33 3.84
CA LYS A 772 -57.27 17.19 2.44
C LYS A 772 -57.42 15.76 1.88
N MET A 773 -57.45 14.74 2.75
CA MET A 773 -57.55 13.31 2.38
C MET A 773 -58.92 12.67 2.67
N GLY A 774 -59.99 13.46 2.78
CA GLY A 774 -61.38 12.97 2.84
C GLY A 774 -62.08 13.06 4.21
N GLY A 775 -61.55 13.86 5.14
CA GLY A 775 -62.14 14.13 6.45
C GLY A 775 -61.97 13.02 7.49
N LYS A 776 -62.67 13.12 8.62
CA LYS A 776 -62.77 12.06 9.64
C LYS A 776 -63.50 10.84 9.07
N ILE A 777 -62.91 9.65 9.24
CA ILE A 777 -63.49 8.37 8.81
C ILE A 777 -63.98 7.62 10.06
N PRO A 778 -65.30 7.38 10.23
CA PRO A 778 -65.82 6.51 11.29
C PRO A 778 -65.28 5.09 11.16
N LYS A 779 -65.10 4.41 12.29
CA LYS A 779 -64.41 3.10 12.37
C LYS A 779 -65.11 2.02 11.55
N GLU A 780 -66.43 2.12 11.50
CA GLU A 780 -67.38 1.22 10.87
C GLU A 780 -67.40 1.40 9.34
N LYS A 781 -67.09 2.62 8.87
CA LYS A 781 -67.18 3.04 7.46
C LYS A 781 -65.85 2.96 6.71
N LEU A 782 -64.81 2.36 7.32
CA LEU A 782 -63.51 2.21 6.68
C LEU A 782 -63.56 1.30 5.44
N GLN A 783 -64.49 0.32 5.42
CA GLN A 783 -64.70 -0.57 4.28
C GLN A 783 -65.46 0.13 3.13
N ASP A 784 -66.40 1.03 3.45
CA ASP A 784 -67.14 1.83 2.45
C ASP A 784 -66.27 2.92 1.78
N PHE A 785 -65.14 3.27 2.39
CA PHE A 785 -64.29 4.37 1.96
C PHE A 785 -63.50 4.00 0.70
N SER A 786 -64.05 4.29 -0.47
CA SER A 786 -63.53 3.89 -1.79
C SER A 786 -62.24 4.64 -2.19
N TRP A 787 -61.14 4.33 -1.49
CA TRP A 787 -59.82 4.88 -1.74
C TRP A 787 -59.11 4.18 -2.92
N GLU A 788 -59.27 2.86 -3.05
CA GLU A 788 -58.62 2.04 -4.08
C GLU A 788 -59.01 2.51 -5.49
N LEU A 789 -60.31 2.68 -5.75
CA LEU A 789 -60.82 3.24 -7.00
C LEU A 789 -60.23 4.63 -7.32
N HIS A 790 -60.06 5.49 -6.30
CA HIS A 790 -59.48 6.81 -6.47
C HIS A 790 -57.98 6.76 -6.81
N ILE A 791 -57.22 5.84 -6.22
CA ILE A 791 -55.81 5.61 -6.56
C ILE A 791 -55.67 5.00 -7.96
N SER A 792 -56.51 4.05 -8.34
CA SER A 792 -56.51 3.46 -9.68
C SER A 792 -56.85 4.47 -10.77
N GLU A 793 -57.84 5.33 -10.54
CA GLU A 793 -58.19 6.45 -11.43
C GLU A 793 -57.00 7.41 -11.61
N LEU A 794 -56.32 7.80 -10.52
CA LEU A 794 -55.10 8.64 -10.59
C LEU A 794 -53.99 7.96 -11.41
N LYS A 795 -53.72 6.66 -11.21
CA LYS A 795 -52.70 5.92 -11.98
C LYS A 795 -53.04 5.85 -13.47
N PHE A 796 -54.33 5.69 -13.81
CA PHE A 796 -54.81 5.70 -15.19
C PHE A 796 -54.65 7.08 -15.84
N GLN A 797 -55.05 8.15 -15.15
CA GLN A 797 -54.91 9.54 -15.61
C GLN A 797 -53.44 9.95 -15.79
N LEU A 798 -52.56 9.60 -14.85
CA LEU A 798 -51.13 9.89 -14.89
C LEU A 798 -50.34 8.97 -15.84
N LYS A 799 -50.94 7.85 -16.27
CA LYS A 799 -50.28 6.76 -17.02
C LYS A 799 -49.00 6.24 -16.35
N SER A 800 -48.96 6.21 -15.02
CA SER A 800 -47.81 5.75 -14.25
C SER A 800 -48.25 5.11 -12.93
N ASN A 801 -47.40 4.24 -12.37
CA ASN A 801 -47.59 3.73 -11.00
C ASN A 801 -47.13 4.73 -9.92
N VAL A 802 -46.43 5.80 -10.30
CA VAL A 802 -46.00 6.89 -9.41
C VAL A 802 -47.11 7.93 -9.28
N VAL A 803 -47.57 8.18 -8.05
CA VAL A 803 -48.67 9.10 -7.74
C VAL A 803 -48.17 10.19 -6.76
N PRO A 804 -48.13 11.46 -7.18
CA PRO A 804 -47.87 12.59 -6.29
C PRO A 804 -48.87 12.67 -5.13
N ILE A 805 -48.36 12.88 -3.90
CA ILE A 805 -49.16 12.82 -2.67
C ILE A 805 -50.32 13.83 -2.63
N GLY A 806 -50.14 15.01 -3.22
CA GLY A 806 -51.10 16.10 -3.22
C GLY A 806 -52.36 15.78 -4.03
N LEU A 807 -52.27 14.91 -5.03
CA LEU A 807 -53.42 14.51 -5.85
C LEU A 807 -54.39 13.59 -5.09
N ILE A 808 -53.96 12.95 -4.00
CA ILE A 808 -54.72 11.92 -3.27
C ILE A 808 -55.73 12.57 -2.32
N LYS A 809 -56.96 12.78 -2.82
CA LYS A 809 -58.08 13.39 -2.06
C LYS A 809 -58.85 12.38 -1.19
N LYS A 810 -58.64 11.08 -1.39
CA LYS A 810 -59.17 10.00 -0.54
C LYS A 810 -58.03 9.10 -0.07
N GLY A 811 -57.49 9.37 1.12
CA GLY A 811 -56.34 8.64 1.67
C GLY A 811 -56.68 7.88 2.96
N ILE A 812 -56.27 6.61 3.03
CA ILE A 812 -56.20 5.83 4.28
C ILE A 812 -54.87 6.04 5.03
N PHE A 813 -54.72 5.41 6.21
CA PHE A 813 -53.56 5.43 7.12
C PHE A 813 -52.21 5.81 6.49
N TYR A 814 -51.67 5.01 5.55
CA TYR A 814 -50.32 5.26 5.03
C TYR A 814 -50.20 6.50 4.13
N HIS A 815 -51.25 6.87 3.41
CA HIS A 815 -51.28 8.13 2.65
C HIS A 815 -51.25 9.32 3.61
N ARG A 816 -52.12 9.29 4.64
CA ARG A 816 -52.21 10.36 5.64
C ARG A 816 -50.93 10.48 6.47
N ALA A 817 -50.37 9.36 6.91
CA ALA A 817 -49.15 9.37 7.72
C ALA A 817 -47.92 9.87 6.96
N LEU A 818 -47.82 9.55 5.66
CA LEU A 818 -46.78 10.10 4.79
C LEU A 818 -46.98 11.60 4.54
N LEU A 819 -48.20 12.04 4.21
CA LEU A 819 -48.48 13.47 4.02
C LEU A 819 -48.23 14.28 5.31
N PHE A 820 -48.65 13.76 6.47
CA PHE A 820 -48.36 14.36 7.77
C PHE A 820 -46.85 14.48 7.99
N LYS A 821 -46.07 13.42 7.76
CA LYS A 821 -44.61 13.46 7.90
C LYS A 821 -43.98 14.52 6.98
N ALA A 822 -44.34 14.52 5.69
CA ALA A 822 -43.79 15.43 4.71
C ALA A 822 -44.13 16.91 5.00
N LEU A 823 -45.34 17.22 5.46
CA LEU A 823 -45.72 18.58 5.88
C LEU A 823 -45.09 18.97 7.22
N ALA A 824 -45.07 18.05 8.20
CA ALA A 824 -44.45 18.27 9.51
C ALA A 824 -42.96 18.62 9.38
N ASP A 825 -42.23 17.90 8.52
CA ASP A 825 -40.83 18.15 8.22
C ASP A 825 -40.60 19.56 7.62
N LYS A 826 -41.49 20.02 6.72
CA LYS A 826 -41.41 21.36 6.11
C LYS A 826 -41.69 22.51 7.10
N ILE A 827 -42.31 22.23 8.26
CA ILE A 827 -42.50 23.20 9.37
C ILE A 827 -41.72 22.85 10.66
N GLY A 828 -40.78 21.90 10.62
CA GLY A 828 -39.93 21.55 11.77
C GLY A 828 -40.62 20.77 12.90
N VAL A 829 -41.82 20.22 12.67
CA VAL A 829 -42.54 19.39 13.65
C VAL A 829 -41.94 17.99 13.69
N GLY A 830 -41.08 17.74 14.68
CA GLY A 830 -40.33 16.49 14.83
C GLY A 830 -41.21 15.25 15.08
N CYS A 831 -41.56 14.53 14.01
CA CYS A 831 -42.29 13.26 14.07
C CYS A 831 -41.54 12.12 13.33
N SER A 832 -41.65 10.91 13.86
CA SER A 832 -41.28 9.69 13.14
C SER A 832 -42.42 9.22 12.23
N LEU A 833 -42.10 8.43 11.21
CA LEU A 833 -43.07 7.73 10.35
C LEU A 833 -42.82 6.22 10.44
N VAL A 834 -43.87 5.47 10.79
CA VAL A 834 -43.79 4.03 11.10
C VAL A 834 -44.79 3.26 10.25
N ARG A 835 -44.32 2.26 9.51
CA ARG A 835 -45.14 1.37 8.67
C ARG A 835 -45.58 0.14 9.48
N GLY A 836 -46.88 -0.12 9.49
CA GLY A 836 -47.47 -1.36 9.99
C GLY A 836 -47.67 -2.39 8.89
N GLU A 837 -48.64 -3.28 9.11
CA GLU A 837 -49.08 -4.30 8.15
C GLU A 837 -50.42 -3.89 7.51
N TYR A 838 -50.89 -4.61 6.48
CA TYR A 838 -52.23 -4.44 5.88
C TYR A 838 -52.64 -2.97 5.59
N GLY A 839 -51.72 -2.18 5.04
CA GLY A 839 -51.98 -0.77 4.71
C GLY A 839 -52.07 0.17 5.93
N ARG A 840 -51.59 -0.24 7.11
CA ARG A 840 -51.42 0.65 8.28
C ARG A 840 -50.07 1.37 8.21
N ALA A 841 -50.06 2.65 8.59
CA ALA A 841 -48.87 3.38 9.01
C ALA A 841 -49.33 4.54 9.91
N TRP A 842 -48.42 5.08 10.72
CA TRP A 842 -48.72 6.14 11.68
C TRP A 842 -47.51 7.03 11.96
N ASN A 843 -47.75 8.18 12.57
CA ASN A 843 -46.70 9.08 13.04
C ASN A 843 -46.56 9.00 14.55
N GLU A 844 -45.31 9.04 15.02
CA GLU A 844 -44.98 9.06 16.44
C GLU A 844 -44.31 10.39 16.81
N VAL A 845 -44.89 11.09 17.79
CA VAL A 845 -44.42 12.38 18.29
C VAL A 845 -43.97 12.26 19.75
N LYS A 846 -42.99 13.07 20.16
CA LYS A 846 -42.45 13.10 21.52
C LYS A 846 -42.84 14.40 22.21
N LEU A 847 -43.53 14.31 23.33
CA LEU A 847 -44.03 15.46 24.09
C LEU A 847 -43.64 15.35 25.58
N MET A 848 -43.50 16.50 26.25
CA MET A 848 -43.24 16.53 27.69
C MET A 848 -44.50 16.20 28.48
N ASN A 849 -44.40 15.33 29.49
CA ASN A 849 -45.52 14.99 30.34
C ASN A 849 -45.81 16.11 31.36
N GLU A 850 -46.91 16.84 31.15
CA GLU A 850 -47.38 17.95 32.00
C GLU A 850 -47.78 17.52 33.43
N SER A 851 -48.07 16.23 33.64
CA SER A 851 -48.64 15.67 34.88
C SER A 851 -47.62 15.37 35.98
N ARG A 852 -46.33 15.75 35.82
CA ARG A 852 -45.27 15.53 36.83
C ARG A 852 -44.60 16.83 37.32
N LYS A 853 -45.39 17.85 37.62
CA LYS A 853 -44.96 19.02 38.42
C LYS A 853 -44.70 18.59 39.87
N GLY A 854 -43.48 18.16 40.21
CA GLY A 854 -43.19 17.72 41.59
C GLY A 854 -41.77 17.30 41.98
N VAL A 855 -40.80 17.20 41.06
CA VAL A 855 -39.41 16.82 41.39
C VAL A 855 -38.43 17.87 40.87
N MET A 856 -37.76 18.57 41.78
CA MET A 856 -36.66 19.48 41.41
C MET A 856 -35.44 18.67 40.93
N GLY A 857 -34.79 19.14 39.86
CA GLY A 857 -33.49 18.64 39.40
C GLY A 857 -33.49 17.70 38.20
N ALA A 858 -34.65 17.20 37.74
CA ALA A 858 -34.75 16.35 36.56
C ALA A 858 -35.81 16.85 35.56
N LEU A 859 -35.46 16.88 34.27
CA LEU A 859 -36.43 17.10 33.20
C LEU A 859 -37.42 15.91 33.18
N PRO A 860 -38.74 16.16 33.04
CA PRO A 860 -39.71 15.07 32.94
C PRO A 860 -39.45 14.25 31.67
N PRO A 861 -39.61 12.91 31.71
CA PRO A 861 -39.36 12.07 30.55
C PRO A 861 -40.32 12.42 29.42
N LEU A 862 -39.78 12.49 28.20
CA LEU A 862 -40.58 12.62 26.98
C LEU A 862 -41.41 11.35 26.77
N GLU A 863 -42.72 11.51 26.65
CA GLU A 863 -43.63 10.42 26.31
C GLU A 863 -43.88 10.41 24.80
N VAL A 864 -44.05 9.20 24.25
CA VAL A 864 -44.34 9.00 22.82
C VAL A 864 -45.84 8.81 22.63
N TYR A 865 -46.39 9.53 21.65
CA TYR A 865 -47.80 9.45 21.26
C TYR A 865 -47.91 9.13 19.77
N ILE A 866 -48.89 8.30 19.42
CA ILE A 866 -49.35 8.12 18.05
C ILE A 866 -50.32 9.26 17.72
N VAL A 867 -50.14 9.89 16.56
CA VAL A 867 -51.10 10.87 16.03
C VAL A 867 -52.24 10.12 15.32
N ASP A 868 -53.47 10.25 15.82
CA ASP A 868 -54.66 9.78 15.09
C ASP A 868 -54.91 10.71 13.89
N LEU A 869 -54.96 10.12 12.70
CA LEU A 869 -55.24 10.78 11.42
C LEU A 869 -56.51 10.25 10.75
N MET A 870 -57.23 9.32 11.38
CA MET A 870 -58.32 8.54 10.80
C MET A 870 -59.63 8.76 11.55
N PHE A 871 -59.68 8.39 12.84
CA PHE A 871 -60.92 8.29 13.61
C PHE A 871 -61.18 9.55 14.42
N HIS A 872 -60.14 10.13 15.03
CA HIS A 872 -60.17 11.40 15.75
C HIS A 872 -58.97 12.26 15.34
N PRO A 873 -58.98 12.87 14.14
CA PRO A 873 -57.86 13.68 13.64
C PRO A 873 -57.32 14.69 14.67
N GLY A 874 -56.06 14.49 15.05
CA GLY A 874 -55.35 15.27 16.07
C GLY A 874 -55.31 14.67 17.47
N SER A 875 -56.12 13.66 17.80
CA SER A 875 -56.02 12.97 19.08
C SER A 875 -54.67 12.26 19.24
N LEU A 876 -54.06 12.45 20.40
CA LEU A 876 -52.73 11.93 20.73
C LEU A 876 -52.83 10.68 21.59
N ILE A 877 -52.73 9.53 20.95
CA ILE A 877 -52.90 8.22 21.58
C ILE A 877 -51.57 7.81 22.22
N LYS A 878 -51.52 7.69 23.56
CA LYS A 878 -50.28 7.32 24.27
C LYS A 878 -49.76 5.95 23.82
N LEU A 879 -48.49 5.88 23.42
CA LEU A 879 -47.87 4.62 22.97
C LEU A 879 -47.88 3.58 24.11
N ARG A 880 -48.13 2.31 23.78
CA ARG A 880 -48.37 1.19 24.72
C ARG A 880 -49.69 1.26 25.51
N SER A 881 -50.63 2.12 25.11
CA SER A 881 -52.03 1.98 25.54
C SER A 881 -52.77 0.94 24.69
N ARG A 882 -53.85 0.35 25.23
CA ARG A 882 -54.74 -0.53 24.44
C ARG A 882 -55.30 0.18 23.21
N GLU A 883 -55.49 1.50 23.27
CA GLU A 883 -55.96 2.31 22.14
C GLU A 883 -54.89 2.39 21.03
N ALA A 884 -53.61 2.54 21.39
CA ALA A 884 -52.49 2.46 20.44
C ALA A 884 -52.32 1.06 19.84
N ASP A 885 -52.67 0.00 20.57
CA ASP A 885 -52.66 -1.36 20.02
C ASP A 885 -53.78 -1.53 18.97
N HIS A 886 -55.01 -1.10 19.28
CA HIS A 886 -56.08 -1.09 18.29
C HIS A 886 -55.73 -0.22 17.07
N TYR A 887 -55.18 0.98 17.23
CA TYR A 887 -54.84 1.84 16.08
C TYR A 887 -53.81 1.19 15.12
N ARG A 888 -52.93 0.31 15.65
CA ARG A 888 -51.87 -0.36 14.88
C ARG A 888 -52.29 -1.70 14.26
N PHE A 889 -53.19 -2.44 14.92
CA PHE A 889 -53.56 -3.82 14.55
C PHE A 889 -55.05 -4.01 14.21
N LEU A 890 -55.77 -2.90 13.95
CA LEU A 890 -57.19 -2.85 13.59
C LEU A 890 -57.55 -3.60 12.32
#